data_AF-A0A915A5Z2-F1
#
_entry.id   AF-A0A915A5Z2-F1
#
_cell.length_a   1.000
_cell.length_b   1.000
_cell.length_c   1.000
_cell.angle_alpha   90.00
_cell.angle_beta   90.00
_cell.angle_gamma   90.00
#
_symmetry.space_group_name_H-M   'P 1'
#
loop_
_entity.id
_entity.type
_entity.pdbx_description
1 polymer ?
#
loop_
_entity_poly.entity_id
_entity_poly.type
_entity_poly.pdbx_seq_one_letter_code
_entity_poly.pdbx_strand_id
1 'polypeptide(L)'
;TSAEGYLRDKARYQRTKRELSFLPFYEILHSDASKWLEQIKAGLAASTCVYAADHGLTFWLDQLKYYLDTFYLRFHREDHIRFVRFAYSLILEKDLNHRIVHKACSLIKSLINEEILNRKHLTLEWRPLYKLYTEIAYERNERNLDVSVVKDVAFTVKEFFPLSATGEILSEIRPYVDVWNDYAMERFIGLFAAFVPLKMSIDEHNKYGAALWFDELWYFYNLVEMNSSWECRIQCIFSAISEYCPGYIDWTPKHTIIFSKLLRTLNLSVRDGKISVGDGTGMGSETAGAEWIVWMLGGPNDSAEKHLSRVIRCIESFLHPLHDGLHTVTLQSFLAALVSEMVRRVRIERVRKKTKRKVPEWMRLTDKQIESFVSMLLPSVIYSAFSTVETSLPSCILRYLAFLAPNLVLPRVLDLVYPSLSTTTEPNRLKQSLECLVEICVPLIRDNGEFEYCNYNTCKRQWITEFQGSSLVCNKTAVTHRTLKTSAKMSTESVEVKRAHKAREPLRRHALVLLDALVSAIDINDVVKLSLAFRIIATFFTLFPIVDCSNAPNNQQYGILNEEEKSLCALTATIPRIITKLLDRVLTLISQLATAVPKDSTTCLDSICDVSGDVGFGSEDEILVNIRIQSTFRSLLNNSSPAIVQLVAEQIYHFAKTTPMENAVAADALCVLVQECTYASPERYFPLYLNHVMENLNDLSWEEKKHLEMLDAATMWYIFLGMVLFSVPSEIILKYREECVEIHKRAISVTCRNAYKASLVSFYDIH
;
A
#
# COMPACT_ATOMS: atom_id res chain seq x y z
N THR A 1 22.07 -8.26 -11.55
CA THR A 1 21.86 -6.83 -11.87
C THR A 1 22.47 -5.98 -10.77
N SER A 2 23.72 -5.52 -10.96
CA SER A 2 24.43 -4.74 -9.94
C SER A 2 23.95 -3.28 -9.96
N ALA A 3 23.82 -2.64 -8.80
CA ALA A 3 23.49 -1.21 -8.70
C ALA A 3 24.72 -0.31 -8.94
N GLU A 4 25.78 -0.84 -9.56
CA GLU A 4 27.09 -0.18 -9.70
C GLU A 4 27.01 1.05 -10.59
N GLY A 5 26.27 0.97 -11.70
CA GLY A 5 26.03 2.12 -12.59
C GLY A 5 25.36 3.29 -11.87
N TYR A 6 24.35 3.01 -11.03
CA TYR A 6 23.72 4.03 -10.21
C TYR A 6 24.70 4.66 -9.23
N LEU A 7 25.50 3.86 -8.52
CA LEU A 7 26.46 4.38 -7.53
C LEU A 7 27.53 5.28 -8.17
N ARG A 8 28.01 4.92 -9.37
CA ARG A 8 28.93 5.73 -10.18
C ARG A 8 28.34 7.09 -10.53
N ASP A 9 27.08 7.10 -11.00
CA ASP A 9 26.47 8.29 -11.57
C ASP A 9 25.73 9.16 -10.54
N LYS A 10 25.49 8.63 -9.34
CA LYS A 10 24.81 9.33 -8.24
C LYS A 10 25.46 10.66 -7.85
N ALA A 11 26.78 10.79 -8.00
CA ALA A 11 27.50 12.02 -7.68
C ALA A 11 27.38 13.09 -8.78
N ARG A 12 27.09 12.69 -10.02
CA ARG A 12 27.06 13.58 -11.19
C ARG A 12 25.76 14.38 -11.30
N TYR A 13 24.65 13.78 -10.84
CA TYR A 13 23.30 14.33 -10.98
C TYR A 13 22.66 14.59 -9.62
N GLN A 14 21.64 15.45 -9.58
CA GLN A 14 20.96 15.79 -8.32
C GLN A 14 20.23 14.59 -7.72
N ARG A 15 19.36 13.93 -8.50
CA ARG A 15 18.62 12.74 -8.07
C ARG A 15 18.13 11.93 -9.28
N THR A 16 18.33 10.63 -9.25
CA THR A 16 17.93 9.69 -10.31
C THR A 16 17.15 8.52 -9.73
N LYS A 17 16.27 7.91 -10.55
CA LYS A 17 15.58 6.67 -10.20
C LYS A 17 16.59 5.52 -10.11
N ARG A 18 16.53 4.75 -9.02
CA ARG A 18 17.46 3.63 -8.77
C ARG A 18 17.10 2.44 -9.64
N GLU A 19 15.81 2.27 -9.91
CA GLU A 19 15.20 1.16 -10.62
C GLU A 19 15.80 0.96 -12.02
N LEU A 20 16.09 2.07 -12.70
CA LEU A 20 16.68 2.06 -14.05
C LEU A 20 18.05 1.39 -14.10
N SER A 21 18.82 1.39 -13.00
CA SER A 21 20.14 0.76 -12.95
C SER A 21 20.10 -0.76 -12.92
N PHE A 22 18.92 -1.35 -12.66
CA PHE A 22 18.75 -2.79 -12.74
C PHE A 22 18.45 -3.28 -14.15
N LEU A 23 18.22 -2.38 -15.12
CA LEU A 23 17.99 -2.75 -16.51
C LEU A 23 19.29 -3.22 -17.19
N PRO A 24 19.22 -4.26 -18.04
CA PRO A 24 20.41 -4.82 -18.70
C PRO A 24 21.08 -3.84 -19.66
N PHE A 25 20.34 -2.86 -20.20
CA PHE A 25 20.82 -1.86 -21.16
C PHE A 25 21.06 -0.46 -20.53
N TYR A 26 21.38 -0.39 -19.24
CA TYR A 26 21.54 0.88 -18.51
C TYR A 26 22.55 1.85 -19.14
N GLU A 27 23.68 1.36 -19.67
CA GLU A 27 24.71 2.23 -20.24
C GLU A 27 24.26 2.94 -21.53
N ILE A 28 23.50 2.23 -22.38
CA ILE A 28 22.90 2.81 -23.59
C ILE A 28 21.87 3.86 -23.19
N LEU A 29 20.98 3.48 -22.26
CA LEU A 29 19.97 4.38 -21.70
C LEU A 29 20.59 5.66 -21.10
N HIS A 30 21.74 5.53 -20.44
CA HIS A 30 22.46 6.67 -19.85
C HIS A 30 22.98 7.65 -20.92
N SER A 31 23.57 7.14 -22.00
CA SER A 31 24.01 7.95 -23.14
C SER A 31 22.83 8.68 -23.77
N ASP A 32 21.75 7.95 -24.06
CA ASP A 32 20.58 8.49 -24.77
C ASP A 32 19.83 9.52 -23.93
N ALA A 33 19.73 9.31 -22.61
CA ALA A 33 19.16 10.29 -21.69
C ALA A 33 19.93 11.63 -21.66
N SER A 34 21.22 11.63 -21.96
CA SER A 34 22.01 12.86 -22.00
C SER A 34 21.78 13.63 -23.30
N LYS A 35 21.79 12.91 -24.43
CA LYS A 35 21.45 13.48 -25.75
C LYS A 35 20.02 14.03 -25.80
N TRP A 36 19.07 13.28 -25.25
CA TRP A 36 17.66 13.68 -25.24
C TRP A 36 17.44 14.95 -24.41
N LEU A 37 18.14 15.13 -23.28
CA LEU A 37 18.08 16.36 -22.51
C LEU A 37 18.61 17.57 -23.29
N GLU A 38 19.70 17.41 -24.05
CA GLU A 38 20.24 18.48 -24.91
C GLU A 38 19.25 18.86 -26.01
N GLN A 39 18.60 17.87 -26.63
CA GLN A 39 17.53 18.10 -27.60
C GLN A 39 16.35 18.86 -26.97
N ILE A 40 15.93 18.50 -25.76
CA ILE A 40 14.86 19.21 -25.04
C ILE A 40 15.26 20.67 -24.80
N LYS A 41 16.49 20.94 -24.35
CA LYS A 41 16.95 22.31 -24.12
C LYS A 41 16.97 23.13 -25.42
N ALA A 42 17.51 22.56 -26.49
CA ALA A 42 17.56 23.22 -27.80
C ALA A 42 16.15 23.45 -28.37
N GLY A 43 15.27 22.46 -28.25
CA GLY A 43 13.89 22.51 -28.69
C GLY A 43 13.04 23.54 -27.95
N LEU A 44 13.16 23.61 -26.62
CA LEU A 44 12.52 24.65 -25.81
C LEU A 44 13.01 26.05 -26.21
N ALA A 45 14.32 26.24 -26.35
CA ALA A 45 14.90 27.52 -26.73
C ALA A 45 14.44 27.97 -28.14
N ALA A 46 14.53 27.07 -29.13
CA ALA A 46 14.10 27.36 -30.50
C ALA A 46 12.59 27.66 -30.59
N SER A 47 11.76 26.89 -29.89
CA SER A 47 10.30 27.09 -29.92
C SER A 47 9.88 28.42 -29.30
N THR A 48 10.57 28.84 -28.22
CA THR A 48 10.33 30.15 -27.61
C THR A 48 10.78 31.29 -28.52
N CYS A 49 11.93 31.18 -29.19
CA CYS A 49 12.45 32.25 -30.05
C CYS A 49 11.63 32.48 -31.31
N VAL A 50 11.06 31.43 -31.90
CA VAL A 50 10.31 31.54 -33.16
C VAL A 50 8.89 32.10 -32.92
N TYR A 51 8.46 32.26 -31.65
CA TYR A 51 7.04 32.44 -31.30
C TYR A 51 6.18 31.42 -32.08
N ALA A 52 6.76 30.22 -32.32
CA ALA A 52 6.20 29.24 -33.22
C ALA A 52 4.89 28.75 -32.59
N ALA A 53 3.80 28.91 -33.35
CA ALA A 53 2.44 28.52 -33.01
C ALA A 53 2.39 27.35 -32.03
N ASP A 54 1.76 27.57 -30.87
CA ASP A 54 1.47 26.75 -29.69
C ASP A 54 1.94 25.27 -29.62
N HIS A 55 1.94 24.54 -30.73
CA HIS A 55 2.30 23.13 -30.88
C HIS A 55 3.77 22.82 -30.56
N GLY A 56 4.73 23.63 -31.02
CA GLY A 56 6.17 23.36 -30.83
C GLY A 56 6.59 23.42 -29.36
N LEU A 57 6.24 24.52 -28.69
CA LEU A 57 6.51 24.68 -27.26
C LEU A 57 5.78 23.64 -26.42
N THR A 58 4.52 23.34 -26.75
CA THR A 58 3.73 22.29 -26.09
C THR A 58 4.43 20.93 -26.15
N PHE A 59 4.91 20.53 -27.33
CA PHE A 59 5.61 19.26 -27.52
C PHE A 59 6.84 19.16 -26.61
N TRP A 60 7.69 20.19 -26.58
CA TRP A 60 8.92 20.14 -25.79
C TRP A 60 8.68 20.24 -24.27
N LEU A 61 7.60 20.90 -23.83
CA LEU A 61 7.17 20.85 -22.43
C LEU A 61 6.73 19.43 -22.03
N ASP A 62 6.01 18.73 -22.92
CA ASP A 62 5.62 17.33 -22.69
C ASP A 62 6.82 16.40 -22.69
N GLN A 63 7.79 16.60 -23.59
CA GLN A 63 9.04 15.85 -23.60
C GLN A 63 9.83 16.05 -22.30
N LEU A 64 9.89 17.28 -21.78
CA LEU A 64 10.54 17.55 -20.50
C LEU A 64 9.79 16.88 -19.33
N LYS A 65 8.46 16.89 -19.34
CA LYS A 65 7.66 16.17 -18.34
C LYS A 65 7.93 14.66 -18.40
N TYR A 66 7.94 14.08 -19.59
CA TYR A 66 8.23 12.66 -19.80
C TYR A 66 9.67 12.30 -19.37
N TYR A 67 10.62 13.20 -19.59
CA TYR A 67 11.99 13.07 -19.08
C TYR A 67 12.03 13.02 -17.54
N LEU A 68 11.31 13.92 -16.86
CA LEU A 68 11.21 13.93 -15.39
C LEU A 68 10.52 12.67 -14.87
N ASP A 69 9.49 12.20 -15.54
CA ASP A 69 8.77 10.99 -15.13
C ASP A 69 9.64 9.74 -15.32
N THR A 70 10.50 9.71 -16.34
CA THR A 70 11.38 8.57 -16.61
C THR A 70 12.65 8.62 -15.75
N PHE A 71 13.42 9.71 -15.83
CA PHE A 71 14.76 9.84 -15.24
C PHE A 71 14.82 10.65 -13.96
N TYR A 72 13.73 11.32 -13.59
CA TYR A 72 13.68 12.29 -12.50
C TYR A 72 14.64 13.46 -12.76
N LEU A 73 15.30 13.98 -11.73
CA LEU A 73 16.17 15.16 -11.80
C LEU A 73 17.61 14.79 -12.23
N ARG A 74 17.74 14.06 -13.35
CA ARG A 74 19.01 13.66 -13.97
C ARG A 74 19.68 14.82 -14.73
N PHE A 75 19.92 15.93 -14.05
CA PHE A 75 20.62 17.10 -14.60
C PHE A 75 21.26 17.94 -13.49
N HIS A 76 22.13 18.87 -13.87
CA HIS A 76 22.82 19.76 -12.95
C HIS A 76 21.87 20.79 -12.32
N ARG A 77 22.27 21.34 -11.17
CA ARG A 77 21.47 22.32 -10.42
C ARG A 77 21.23 23.60 -11.24
N GLU A 78 22.19 24.00 -12.07
CA GLU A 78 22.06 25.19 -12.92
C GLU A 78 20.93 25.05 -13.93
N ASP A 79 20.86 23.91 -14.62
CA ASP A 79 19.77 23.59 -15.54
C ASP A 79 18.43 23.53 -14.81
N HIS A 80 18.42 22.97 -13.61
CA HIS A 80 17.22 22.91 -12.78
C HIS A 80 16.66 24.30 -12.48
N ILE A 81 17.52 25.23 -12.03
CA ILE A 81 17.12 26.62 -11.75
C ILE A 81 16.60 27.28 -13.03
N ARG A 82 17.23 27.04 -14.18
CA ARG A 82 16.78 27.56 -15.48
C ARG A 82 15.41 27.02 -15.87
N PHE A 83 15.17 25.72 -15.74
CA PHE A 83 13.86 25.12 -16.04
C PHE A 83 12.75 25.66 -15.14
N VAL A 84 13.01 25.84 -13.83
CA VAL A 84 12.02 26.41 -12.91
C VAL A 84 11.71 27.86 -13.28
N ARG A 85 12.74 28.69 -13.53
CA ARG A 85 12.55 30.08 -13.96
C ARG A 85 11.79 30.18 -15.27
N PHE A 86 12.14 29.33 -16.24
CA PHE A 86 11.49 29.28 -17.55
C PHE A 86 10.00 28.90 -17.43
N ALA A 87 9.69 27.83 -16.70
CA ALA A 87 8.31 27.43 -16.45
C ALA A 87 7.54 28.52 -15.68
N TYR A 88 8.18 29.19 -14.72
CA TYR A 88 7.58 30.29 -13.97
C TYR A 88 7.27 31.50 -14.84
N SER A 89 8.19 31.89 -15.73
CA SER A 89 7.93 32.98 -16.70
C SER A 89 6.79 32.64 -17.65
N LEU A 90 6.67 31.39 -18.12
CA LEU A 90 5.58 30.98 -18.99
C LEU A 90 4.19 31.09 -18.31
N ILE A 91 4.12 30.89 -16.99
CA ILE A 91 2.84 31.03 -16.26
C ILE A 91 2.42 32.50 -16.16
N LEU A 92 3.38 33.42 -16.07
CA LEU A 92 3.12 34.84 -15.88
C LEU A 92 2.83 35.59 -17.19
N GLU A 93 3.19 35.01 -18.33
CA GLU A 93 3.00 35.61 -19.64
C GLU A 93 1.52 35.76 -20.00
N LYS A 94 1.11 36.93 -20.49
CA LYS A 94 -0.31 37.25 -20.70
C LYS A 94 -0.89 36.67 -21.98
N ASP A 95 -0.07 36.61 -23.02
CA ASP A 95 -0.52 36.30 -24.38
C ASP A 95 -0.43 34.80 -24.72
N LEU A 96 -0.06 33.95 -23.74
CA LEU A 96 0.05 32.51 -23.95
C LEU A 96 -1.30 31.80 -23.80
N ASN A 97 -1.50 30.79 -24.64
CA ASN A 97 -2.65 29.90 -24.58
C ASN A 97 -2.74 29.19 -23.22
N HIS A 98 -3.95 29.10 -22.65
CA HIS A 98 -4.23 28.41 -21.39
C HIS A 98 -3.61 27.01 -21.32
N ARG A 99 -3.60 26.26 -22.43
CA ARG A 99 -3.02 24.90 -22.48
C ARG A 99 -1.53 24.87 -22.13
N ILE A 100 -0.77 25.86 -22.60
CA ILE A 100 0.67 25.98 -22.33
C ILE A 100 0.90 26.35 -20.87
N VAL A 101 0.11 27.30 -20.35
CA VAL A 101 0.16 27.70 -18.93
C VAL A 101 -0.14 26.51 -18.03
N HIS A 102 -1.17 25.72 -18.32
CA HIS A 102 -1.49 24.50 -17.57
C HIS A 102 -0.35 23.48 -17.58
N LYS A 103 0.32 23.29 -18.72
CA LYS A 103 1.50 22.41 -18.82
C LYS A 103 2.69 22.97 -18.03
N ALA A 104 2.93 24.27 -18.08
CA ALA A 104 3.95 24.94 -17.28
C ALA A 104 3.67 24.81 -15.78
N CYS A 105 2.42 24.96 -15.34
CA CYS A 105 1.99 24.72 -13.96
C CYS A 105 2.29 23.29 -13.51
N SER A 106 1.93 22.29 -14.33
CA SER A 106 2.22 20.87 -14.06
C SER A 106 3.73 20.59 -14.01
N LEU A 107 4.50 21.23 -14.88
CA LEU A 107 5.95 21.12 -14.93
C LEU A 107 6.60 21.70 -13.67
N ILE A 108 6.17 22.88 -13.19
CA ILE A 108 6.68 23.46 -11.94
C ILE A 108 6.46 22.52 -10.76
N LYS A 109 5.27 21.92 -10.63
CA LYS A 109 4.98 20.94 -9.57
C LYS A 109 5.94 19.75 -9.59
N SER A 110 6.38 19.34 -10.78
CA SER A 110 7.30 18.21 -10.97
C SER A 110 8.77 18.60 -10.74
N LEU A 111 9.15 19.84 -11.08
CA LEU A 111 10.51 20.35 -10.91
C LEU A 111 10.80 20.71 -9.46
N ILE A 112 9.85 21.35 -8.77
CA ILE A 112 10.06 21.80 -7.39
C ILE A 112 10.13 20.61 -6.45
N ASN A 113 11.36 20.29 -6.05
CA ASN A 113 11.65 19.41 -4.93
C ASN A 113 12.41 20.19 -3.86
N GLU A 114 11.69 20.47 -2.76
CA GLU A 114 12.20 21.20 -1.62
C GLU A 114 13.36 20.51 -0.90
N GLU A 115 13.67 19.23 -1.14
CA GLU A 115 14.87 18.59 -0.59
C GLU A 115 16.14 19.04 -1.32
N ILE A 116 16.01 19.50 -2.58
CA ILE A 116 17.13 19.73 -3.49
C ILE A 116 17.38 21.23 -3.68
N LEU A 117 16.33 22.00 -4.00
CA LEU A 117 16.42 23.45 -4.10
C LEU A 117 16.01 24.12 -2.78
N ASN A 118 16.52 25.34 -2.58
CA ASN A 118 16.28 26.18 -1.41
C ASN A 118 16.15 27.64 -1.87
N ARG A 119 15.58 28.49 -1.02
CA ARG A 119 15.53 29.95 -1.22
C ARG A 119 16.90 30.58 -1.50
N LYS A 120 17.99 30.02 -0.95
CA LYS A 120 19.37 30.47 -1.23
C LYS A 120 19.80 30.28 -2.70
N HIS A 121 19.20 29.32 -3.39
CA HIS A 121 19.54 28.99 -4.78
C HIS A 121 18.60 29.68 -5.78
N LEU A 122 17.33 29.86 -5.41
CA LEU A 122 16.30 30.43 -6.26
C LEU A 122 15.36 31.29 -5.41
N THR A 123 15.17 32.53 -5.85
CA THR A 123 14.16 33.45 -5.35
C THR A 123 13.17 33.77 -6.47
N LEU A 124 11.86 33.72 -6.16
CA LEU A 124 10.78 34.03 -7.10
C LEU A 124 9.95 35.19 -6.59
N GLU A 125 9.59 36.12 -7.47
CA GLU A 125 8.76 37.29 -7.14
C GLU A 125 7.32 36.88 -6.91
N TRP A 126 6.75 37.18 -5.74
CA TRP A 126 5.39 36.72 -5.39
C TRP A 126 4.27 37.55 -6.06
N ARG A 127 4.51 38.86 -6.26
CA ARG A 127 3.49 39.83 -6.70
C ARG A 127 2.87 39.52 -8.07
N PRO A 128 3.63 39.15 -9.12
CA PRO A 128 3.05 38.83 -10.42
C PRO A 128 2.11 37.63 -10.35
N LEU A 129 2.48 36.59 -9.61
CA LEU A 129 1.65 35.41 -9.41
C LEU A 129 0.41 35.72 -8.56
N TYR A 130 0.54 36.57 -7.55
CA TYR A 130 -0.60 37.05 -6.75
C TYR A 130 -1.62 37.78 -7.62
N LYS A 131 -1.18 38.73 -8.45
CA LYS A 131 -2.07 39.45 -9.38
C LYS A 131 -2.78 38.52 -10.34
N LEU A 132 -2.05 37.56 -10.92
CA LEU A 132 -2.64 36.54 -11.79
C LEU A 132 -3.70 35.72 -11.05
N TYR A 133 -3.40 35.24 -9.84
CA TYR A 133 -4.35 34.49 -9.04
C TYR A 133 -5.60 35.31 -8.70
N THR A 134 -5.44 36.59 -8.34
CA THR A 134 -6.58 37.44 -8.00
C THR A 134 -7.47 37.76 -9.21
N GLU A 135 -6.86 37.98 -10.38
CA GLU A 135 -7.56 38.19 -11.67
C GLU A 135 -8.44 36.97 -12.01
N ILE A 136 -7.91 35.77 -11.84
CA ILE A 136 -8.62 34.52 -12.18
C ILE A 136 -9.67 34.16 -11.11
N ALA A 137 -9.34 34.32 -9.82
CA ALA A 137 -10.18 33.82 -8.73
C ALA A 137 -11.30 34.79 -8.28
N TYR A 138 -11.08 36.11 -8.40
CA TYR A 138 -12.00 37.13 -7.86
C TYR A 138 -12.50 38.11 -8.92
N GLU A 139 -11.88 38.17 -10.10
CA GLU A 139 -12.31 39.02 -11.21
C GLU A 139 -12.86 38.18 -12.37
N ARG A 140 -13.00 38.77 -13.56
CA ARG A 140 -13.41 38.04 -14.76
C ARG A 140 -12.21 37.27 -15.30
N ASN A 141 -12.27 35.95 -15.23
CA ASN A 141 -11.26 35.05 -15.78
C ASN A 141 -11.28 35.02 -17.32
N GLU A 142 -10.83 36.10 -17.95
CA GLU A 142 -10.78 36.23 -19.42
C GLU A 142 -9.82 35.21 -20.06
N ARG A 143 -8.84 34.72 -19.29
CA ARG A 143 -7.84 33.75 -19.75
C ARG A 143 -8.29 32.30 -19.71
N ASN A 144 -9.48 32.02 -19.14
CA ASN A 144 -10.02 30.67 -18.95
C ASN A 144 -9.03 29.70 -18.27
N LEU A 145 -8.29 30.20 -17.29
CA LEU A 145 -7.34 29.40 -16.50
C LEU A 145 -8.05 28.75 -15.30
N ASP A 146 -7.65 27.53 -14.94
CA ASP A 146 -8.18 26.90 -13.73
C ASP A 146 -7.55 27.50 -12.46
N VAL A 147 -8.40 28.08 -11.62
CA VAL A 147 -8.03 28.68 -10.32
C VAL A 147 -7.28 27.68 -9.44
N SER A 148 -7.71 26.41 -9.41
CA SER A 148 -7.12 25.36 -8.58
C SER A 148 -5.67 25.07 -8.98
N VAL A 149 -5.40 25.04 -10.29
CA VAL A 149 -4.07 24.76 -10.83
C VAL A 149 -3.09 25.88 -10.47
N VAL A 150 -3.49 27.15 -10.59
CA VAL A 150 -2.66 28.31 -10.23
C VAL A 150 -2.46 28.38 -8.72
N LYS A 151 -3.50 28.09 -7.93
CA LYS A 151 -3.42 28.01 -6.47
C LYS A 151 -2.37 26.99 -6.01
N ASP A 152 -2.37 25.80 -6.61
CA ASP A 152 -1.40 24.76 -6.27
C ASP A 152 0.03 25.16 -6.65
N VAL A 153 0.21 25.88 -7.76
CA VAL A 153 1.53 26.46 -8.11
C VAL A 153 1.96 27.44 -7.04
N ALA A 154 1.09 28.36 -6.62
CA ALA A 154 1.38 29.30 -5.53
C ALA A 154 1.81 28.56 -4.25
N PHE A 155 1.08 27.52 -3.86
CA PHE A 155 1.41 26.68 -2.72
C PHE A 155 2.79 26.01 -2.86
N THR A 156 3.17 25.61 -4.07
CA THR A 156 4.44 24.94 -4.36
C THR A 156 5.63 25.92 -4.38
N VAL A 157 5.43 27.14 -4.91
CA VAL A 157 6.51 28.12 -5.09
C VAL A 157 6.70 29.04 -3.88
N LYS A 158 5.73 29.17 -2.97
CA LYS A 158 5.76 30.19 -1.90
C LYS A 158 7.00 30.11 -1.02
N GLU A 159 7.59 28.93 -0.86
CA GLU A 159 8.80 28.77 -0.06
C GLU A 159 10.06 29.39 -0.70
N PHE A 160 9.99 29.73 -1.99
CA PHE A 160 11.04 30.43 -2.74
C PHE A 160 10.82 31.95 -2.79
N PHE A 161 9.79 32.49 -2.15
CA PHE A 161 9.60 33.94 -2.08
C PHE A 161 10.68 34.61 -1.20
N PRO A 162 10.96 35.92 -1.40
CA PRO A 162 11.84 36.68 -0.52
C PRO A 162 11.39 36.64 0.94
N LEU A 163 12.32 36.81 1.89
CA LEU A 163 12.00 36.84 3.32
C LEU A 163 11.06 38.00 3.70
N SER A 164 11.14 39.14 3.00
CA SER A 164 10.23 40.28 3.21
C SER A 164 8.80 40.02 2.75
N ALA A 165 8.57 38.99 1.93
CA ALA A 165 7.30 38.76 1.25
C ALA A 165 6.14 38.59 2.23
N THR A 166 6.33 37.91 3.36
CA THR A 166 5.26 37.73 4.36
C THR A 166 4.66 39.06 4.82
N GLY A 167 5.51 40.03 5.21
CA GLY A 167 5.03 41.33 5.69
C GLY A 167 4.32 42.12 4.60
N GLU A 168 4.84 42.08 3.37
CA GLU A 168 4.24 42.71 2.21
C GLU A 168 2.88 42.08 1.85
N ILE A 169 2.80 40.75 1.79
CA ILE A 169 1.56 40.00 1.51
C ILE A 169 0.52 40.33 2.58
N LEU A 170 0.89 40.27 3.87
CA LEU A 170 -0.02 40.60 4.98
C LEU A 170 -0.59 42.02 4.85
N SER A 171 0.25 43.00 4.49
CA SER A 171 -0.23 44.37 4.29
C SER A 171 -1.26 44.50 3.17
N GLU A 172 -1.18 43.64 2.14
CA GLU A 172 -2.08 43.64 0.99
C GLU A 172 -3.39 42.88 1.26
N ILE A 173 -3.36 41.81 2.07
CA ILE A 173 -4.53 40.98 2.34
C ILE A 173 -5.30 41.37 3.61
N ARG A 174 -4.66 42.03 4.60
CA ARG A 174 -5.31 42.46 5.85
C ARG A 174 -6.57 43.32 5.67
N PRO A 175 -6.70 44.18 4.64
CA PRO A 175 -7.94 44.93 4.40
C PRO A 175 -9.18 44.05 4.18
N TYR A 176 -9.01 42.76 3.85
CA TYR A 176 -10.14 41.82 3.70
C TYR A 176 -10.61 41.19 5.02
N VAL A 177 -9.97 41.51 6.16
CA VAL A 177 -10.39 40.98 7.47
C VAL A 177 -11.71 41.63 7.87
N ASP A 178 -12.78 40.84 7.81
CA ASP A 178 -14.10 41.21 8.31
C ASP A 178 -14.79 39.97 8.86
N VAL A 179 -14.69 39.74 10.17
CA VAL A 179 -15.19 38.54 10.85
C VAL A 179 -16.70 38.34 10.67
N TRP A 180 -17.45 39.38 10.33
CA TRP A 180 -18.89 39.32 10.11
C TRP A 180 -19.27 39.04 8.65
N ASN A 181 -18.30 39.05 7.73
CA ASN A 181 -18.47 38.78 6.32
C ASN A 181 -17.68 37.54 5.90
N ASP A 182 -18.37 36.41 5.81
CA ASP A 182 -17.77 35.11 5.53
C ASP A 182 -17.00 35.10 4.19
N TYR A 183 -17.48 35.83 3.17
CA TYR A 183 -16.79 35.94 1.88
C TYR A 183 -15.46 36.69 1.99
N ALA A 184 -15.43 37.79 2.74
CA ALA A 184 -14.22 38.57 2.95
C ALA A 184 -13.17 37.77 3.75
N MET A 185 -13.60 37.06 4.79
CA MET A 185 -12.73 36.19 5.59
C MET A 185 -12.21 34.98 4.80
N GLU A 186 -13.06 34.32 4.01
CA GLU A 186 -12.62 33.25 3.11
C GLU A 186 -11.58 33.74 2.10
N ARG A 187 -11.75 34.96 1.57
CA ARG A 187 -10.75 35.59 0.71
C ARG A 187 -9.43 35.85 1.45
N PHE A 188 -9.49 36.44 2.65
CA PHE A 188 -8.31 36.70 3.48
C PHE A 188 -7.54 35.41 3.77
N ILE A 189 -8.21 34.38 4.31
CA ILE A 189 -7.57 33.14 4.74
C ILE A 189 -7.15 32.29 3.54
N GLY A 190 -7.93 32.31 2.45
CA GLY A 190 -7.59 31.65 1.19
C GLY A 190 -6.31 32.20 0.57
N LEU A 191 -6.17 33.53 0.51
CA LEU A 191 -4.95 34.19 0.02
C LEU A 191 -3.77 33.97 0.98
N PHE A 192 -4.00 34.04 2.30
CA PHE A 192 -2.98 33.73 3.29
C PHE A 192 -2.42 32.32 3.08
N ALA A 193 -3.29 31.30 3.03
CA ALA A 193 -2.87 29.91 2.92
C ALA A 193 -2.09 29.63 1.61
N ALA A 194 -2.47 30.30 0.52
CA ALA A 194 -1.84 30.15 -0.78
C ALA A 194 -0.47 30.82 -0.89
N PHE A 195 -0.29 32.02 -0.33
CA PHE A 195 0.90 32.85 -0.60
C PHE A 195 1.85 33.02 0.58
N VAL A 196 1.38 32.90 1.83
CA VAL A 196 2.26 33.10 3.00
C VAL A 196 3.16 31.87 3.18
N PRO A 197 4.50 32.03 3.13
CA PRO A 197 5.43 30.92 3.33
C PRO A 197 5.40 30.48 4.80
N LEU A 198 5.24 29.18 5.04
CA LEU A 198 5.18 28.63 6.40
C LEU A 198 6.45 27.87 6.75
N LYS A 199 7.23 27.44 5.76
CA LYS A 199 8.51 26.79 6.02
C LYS A 199 9.57 27.86 6.26
N MET A 200 9.73 28.29 7.51
CA MET A 200 10.90 29.08 7.95
C MET A 200 11.62 28.46 9.17
N SER A 201 12.85 28.87 9.44
CA SER A 201 13.55 28.57 10.70
C SER A 201 12.99 29.40 11.86
N ILE A 202 13.32 29.06 13.11
CA ILE A 202 12.88 29.79 14.30
C ILE A 202 13.25 31.28 14.20
N ASP A 203 14.50 31.58 13.86
CA ASP A 203 14.99 32.96 13.74
C ASP A 203 14.30 33.75 12.62
N GLU A 204 13.99 33.07 11.51
CA GLU A 204 13.24 33.66 10.40
C GLU A 204 11.76 33.88 10.79
N HIS A 205 11.12 32.96 11.52
CA HIS A 205 9.75 33.14 12.00
C HIS A 205 9.63 34.31 12.97
N ASN A 206 10.62 34.51 13.84
CA ASN A 206 10.68 35.64 14.78
C ASN A 206 10.73 37.01 14.09
N LYS A 207 11.33 37.10 12.90
CA LYS A 207 11.55 38.37 12.19
C LYS A 207 10.58 38.61 11.04
N TYR A 208 10.28 37.56 10.28
CA TYR A 208 9.64 37.63 8.97
C TYR A 208 8.44 36.69 8.82
N GLY A 209 8.23 35.77 9.75
CA GLY A 209 7.21 34.74 9.62
C GLY A 209 6.09 34.90 10.63
N ALA A 210 5.97 33.93 11.52
CA ALA A 210 4.80 33.74 12.37
C ALA A 210 4.64 34.82 13.44
N ALA A 211 5.72 35.47 13.86
CA ALA A 211 5.64 36.61 14.78
C ALA A 211 4.79 37.78 14.25
N LEU A 212 4.58 37.87 12.93
CA LEU A 212 3.81 38.94 12.32
C LEU A 212 2.29 38.70 12.30
N TRP A 213 1.83 37.45 12.44
CA TRP A 213 0.44 37.07 12.18
C TRP A 213 -0.15 36.06 13.16
N PHE A 214 0.65 35.38 13.99
CA PHE A 214 0.19 34.28 14.84
C PHE A 214 -0.89 34.71 15.82
N ASP A 215 -0.67 35.81 16.56
CA ASP A 215 -1.61 36.28 17.58
C ASP A 215 -2.95 36.72 16.96
N GLU A 216 -2.91 37.35 15.78
CA GLU A 216 -4.10 37.75 15.00
C GLU A 216 -4.91 36.52 14.57
N LEU A 217 -4.27 35.54 13.94
CA LEU A 217 -4.96 34.31 13.51
C LEU A 217 -5.45 33.48 14.71
N TRP A 218 -4.70 33.46 15.81
CA TRP A 218 -5.13 32.77 17.02
C TRP A 218 -6.36 33.43 17.64
N TYR A 219 -6.41 34.76 17.64
CA TYR A 219 -7.58 35.51 18.07
C TYR A 219 -8.81 35.15 17.24
N PHE A 220 -8.70 35.14 15.91
CA PHE A 220 -9.81 34.74 15.03
C PHE A 220 -10.22 33.28 15.28
N TYR A 221 -9.26 32.37 15.41
CA TYR A 221 -9.54 30.98 15.70
C TYR A 221 -10.28 30.79 17.03
N ASN A 222 -9.92 31.56 18.07
CA ASN A 222 -10.58 31.47 19.37
C ASN A 222 -11.96 32.15 19.41
N LEU A 223 -12.12 33.26 18.68
CA LEU A 223 -13.37 34.03 18.61
C LEU A 223 -14.50 33.24 17.95
N VAL A 224 -14.17 32.40 16.98
CA VAL A 224 -15.14 31.58 16.26
C VAL A 224 -15.68 30.49 17.17
N GLU A 225 -16.94 30.61 17.59
CA GLU A 225 -17.58 29.60 18.43
C GLU A 225 -18.30 28.50 17.65
N MET A 226 -18.52 28.65 16.34
CA MET A 226 -19.16 27.66 15.44
C MET A 226 -18.28 27.40 14.23
N ASN A 227 -18.34 26.21 13.61
CA ASN A 227 -17.44 25.85 12.52
C ASN A 227 -17.72 26.73 11.27
N SER A 228 -17.13 27.91 11.22
CA SER A 228 -17.18 28.77 10.02
C SER A 228 -16.45 28.07 8.87
N SER A 229 -16.83 28.40 7.62
CA SER A 229 -16.21 27.83 6.42
C SER A 229 -14.68 27.96 6.44
N TRP A 230 -14.18 29.05 7.02
CA TRP A 230 -12.76 29.40 7.03
C TRP A 230 -11.98 28.89 8.25
N GLU A 231 -12.65 28.40 9.31
CA GLU A 231 -11.98 27.84 10.49
C GLU A 231 -11.07 26.67 10.12
N CYS A 232 -11.55 25.77 9.26
CA CYS A 232 -10.80 24.61 8.78
C CYS A 232 -9.46 25.02 8.14
N ARG A 233 -9.45 26.12 7.37
CA ARG A 233 -8.21 26.62 6.76
C ARG A 233 -7.21 27.14 7.79
N ILE A 234 -7.68 27.77 8.86
CA ILE A 234 -6.79 28.19 9.96
C ILE A 234 -6.19 26.97 10.66
N GLN A 235 -6.97 25.91 10.88
CA GLN A 235 -6.46 24.64 11.41
C GLN A 235 -5.36 24.08 10.51
N CYS A 236 -5.53 24.09 9.18
CA CYS A 236 -4.48 23.67 8.25
C CYS A 236 -3.20 24.50 8.37
N ILE A 237 -3.30 25.82 8.59
CA ILE A 237 -2.15 26.71 8.78
C ILE A 237 -1.42 26.37 10.09
N PHE A 238 -2.14 26.20 11.20
CA PHE A 238 -1.55 25.86 12.50
C PHE A 238 -0.97 24.44 12.55
N SER A 239 -1.61 23.51 11.86
CA SER A 239 -1.10 22.17 11.64
C SER A 239 0.24 22.20 10.91
N ALA A 240 0.27 22.87 9.75
CA ALA A 240 1.46 22.97 8.91
C ALA A 240 2.65 23.64 9.62
N ILE A 241 2.43 24.73 10.38
CA ILE A 241 3.55 25.35 11.13
C ILE A 241 4.07 24.44 12.25
N SER A 242 3.18 23.65 12.88
CA SER A 242 3.56 22.67 13.91
C SER A 242 4.44 21.55 13.32
N GLU A 243 4.15 21.11 12.10
CA GLU A 243 5.03 20.21 11.35
C GLU A 243 6.34 20.88 10.93
N TYR A 244 6.26 22.06 10.30
CA TYR A 244 7.39 22.66 9.59
C TYR A 244 8.43 23.28 10.51
N CYS A 245 8.02 23.69 11.72
CA CYS A 245 8.89 24.22 12.75
C CYS A 245 8.49 23.71 14.15
N PRO A 246 8.66 22.41 14.44
CA PRO A 246 8.25 21.82 15.71
C PRO A 246 8.97 22.50 16.88
N GLY A 247 8.22 22.84 17.92
CA GLY A 247 8.73 23.49 19.13
C GLY A 247 8.84 25.01 19.07
N TYR A 248 8.43 25.66 17.98
CA TYR A 248 8.39 27.13 17.89
C TYR A 248 7.25 27.75 18.72
N ILE A 249 6.02 27.24 18.56
CA ILE A 249 4.84 27.69 19.32
C ILE A 249 4.65 26.77 20.53
N ASP A 250 4.50 27.36 21.72
CA ASP A 250 3.98 26.64 22.88
C ASP A 250 2.46 26.52 22.80
N TRP A 251 1.99 25.33 22.44
CA TRP A 251 0.57 25.00 22.36
C TRP A 251 -0.05 24.64 23.71
N THR A 252 0.75 24.46 24.78
CA THR A 252 0.28 23.98 26.09
C THR A 252 -0.91 24.77 26.65
N PRO A 253 -0.90 26.12 26.65
CA PRO A 253 -2.02 26.91 27.17
C PRO A 253 -3.29 26.82 26.30
N LYS A 254 -3.15 26.31 25.08
CA LYS A 254 -4.16 26.31 24.01
C LYS A 254 -4.81 24.95 23.81
N HIS A 255 -4.27 23.86 24.40
CA HIS A 255 -4.74 22.50 24.21
C HIS A 255 -6.26 22.34 24.44
N THR A 256 -6.81 22.92 25.52
CA THR A 256 -8.26 22.82 25.80
C THR A 256 -9.11 23.29 24.63
N ILE A 257 -8.76 24.45 24.05
CA ILE A 257 -9.49 25.03 22.90
C ILE A 257 -9.30 24.16 21.66
N ILE A 258 -8.05 23.79 21.36
CA ILE A 258 -7.69 22.99 20.17
C ILE A 258 -8.44 21.66 20.17
N PHE A 259 -8.31 20.86 21.23
CA PHE A 259 -8.94 19.54 21.31
C PHE A 259 -10.46 19.61 21.38
N SER A 260 -11.04 20.65 21.99
CA SER A 260 -12.50 20.83 22.02
C SER A 260 -13.06 21.17 20.64
N LYS A 261 -12.38 22.04 19.88
CA LYS A 261 -12.77 22.37 18.50
C LYS A 261 -12.56 21.19 17.55
N LEU A 262 -11.45 20.46 17.66
CA LEU A 262 -11.22 19.23 16.89
C LEU A 262 -12.25 18.14 17.20
N LEU A 263 -12.75 18.04 18.44
CA LEU A 263 -13.83 17.10 18.76
C LEU A 263 -15.15 17.49 18.05
N ARG A 264 -15.40 18.79 17.87
CA ARG A 264 -16.61 19.30 17.18
C ARG A 264 -16.55 19.12 15.67
N THR A 265 -15.36 19.07 15.07
CA THR A 265 -15.22 18.79 13.63
C THR A 265 -15.57 17.35 13.28
N LEU A 266 -15.52 16.43 14.26
CA LEU A 266 -15.94 15.02 14.09
C LEU A 266 -17.47 14.84 14.01
N ASN A 267 -18.25 15.92 14.24
CA ASN A 267 -19.71 15.99 14.09
C ASN A 267 -20.47 14.80 14.70
N LEU A 268 -20.21 14.52 15.98
CA LEU A 268 -20.78 13.36 16.68
C LEU A 268 -22.18 13.69 17.19
N SER A 269 -23.12 12.76 17.12
CA SER A 269 -24.45 12.93 17.73
C SER A 269 -24.62 12.05 18.96
N VAL A 270 -25.09 12.63 20.06
CA VAL A 270 -25.29 11.96 21.35
C VAL A 270 -26.80 11.80 21.59
N ARG A 271 -27.22 10.66 22.14
CA ARG A 271 -28.65 10.30 22.40
C ARG A 271 -29.51 10.25 21.13
N ASP A 272 -29.17 9.37 20.17
CA ASP A 272 -29.95 9.14 18.95
C ASP A 272 -30.31 10.43 18.20
N GLY A 273 -29.31 11.30 17.97
CA GLY A 273 -29.50 12.54 17.21
C GLY A 273 -30.09 13.73 17.99
N LYS A 274 -30.40 13.58 19.29
CA LYS A 274 -30.99 14.67 20.09
C LYS A 274 -30.00 15.77 20.47
N ILE A 275 -28.70 15.47 20.52
CA ILE A 275 -27.65 16.44 20.85
C ILE A 275 -26.54 16.28 19.82
N SER A 276 -26.31 17.26 18.95
CA SER A 276 -25.17 17.26 18.03
C SER A 276 -23.96 17.97 18.65
N VAL A 277 -22.80 17.33 18.54
CA VAL A 277 -21.47 17.87 18.86
C VAL A 277 -20.88 18.36 17.54
N GLY A 278 -21.38 19.51 17.08
CA GLY A 278 -21.06 20.07 15.76
C GLY A 278 -22.29 20.33 14.91
N ASP A 279 -22.05 21.04 13.81
CA ASP A 279 -22.99 21.48 12.77
C ASP A 279 -22.61 20.95 11.37
N GLY A 280 -21.55 20.14 11.28
CA GLY A 280 -21.10 19.48 10.05
C GLY A 280 -20.27 20.35 9.09
N THR A 281 -20.18 21.65 9.28
CA THR A 281 -19.43 22.56 8.39
C THR A 281 -17.91 22.44 8.53
N GLY A 282 -17.42 21.85 9.63
CA GLY A 282 -16.00 21.54 9.85
C GLY A 282 -15.56 20.14 9.39
N MET A 283 -16.47 19.34 8.81
CA MET A 283 -16.17 18.00 8.29
C MET A 283 -15.16 18.08 7.13
N GLY A 284 -14.24 17.12 7.03
CA GLY A 284 -13.15 17.11 6.05
C GLY A 284 -11.83 17.70 6.55
N SER A 285 -11.77 18.15 7.81
CA SER A 285 -10.57 18.68 8.48
C SER A 285 -9.81 17.65 9.31
N GLU A 286 -10.21 16.38 9.26
CA GLU A 286 -9.71 15.32 10.16
C GLU A 286 -8.21 15.10 9.97
N THR A 287 -7.72 15.24 8.75
CA THR A 287 -6.30 15.09 8.39
C THR A 287 -5.44 16.20 9.00
N ALA A 288 -5.83 17.46 8.82
CA ALA A 288 -5.12 18.60 9.39
C ALA A 288 -5.16 18.58 10.92
N GLY A 289 -6.31 18.20 11.51
CA GLY A 289 -6.45 18.03 12.95
C GLY A 289 -5.54 16.93 13.52
N ALA A 290 -5.49 15.78 12.83
CA ALA A 290 -4.63 14.67 13.21
C ALA A 290 -3.13 15.02 13.11
N GLU A 291 -2.71 15.69 12.03
CA GLU A 291 -1.35 16.21 11.88
C GLU A 291 -1.01 17.15 13.04
N TRP A 292 -1.87 18.13 13.33
CA TRP A 292 -1.63 19.09 14.40
C TRP A 292 -1.47 18.40 15.76
N ILE A 293 -2.37 17.45 16.09
CA ILE A 293 -2.27 16.64 17.31
C ILE A 293 -0.92 15.93 17.36
N VAL A 294 -0.56 15.18 16.31
CA VAL A 294 0.65 14.37 16.31
C VAL A 294 1.88 15.25 16.49
N TRP A 295 1.97 16.42 15.86
CA TRP A 295 3.10 17.33 16.00
C TRP A 295 3.12 18.12 17.31
N MET A 296 2.07 18.09 18.13
CA MET A 296 2.09 18.58 19.51
C MET A 296 2.58 17.54 20.54
N LEU A 297 2.63 16.25 20.17
CA LEU A 297 3.06 15.18 21.08
C LEU A 297 4.59 15.19 21.32
N GLY A 298 5.02 14.45 22.34
CA GLY A 298 6.43 14.27 22.66
C GLY A 298 7.00 15.35 23.58
N GLY A 299 8.26 15.14 23.96
CA GLY A 299 8.94 15.93 24.97
C GLY A 299 8.42 15.71 26.39
N PRO A 300 8.81 16.56 27.36
CA PRO A 300 8.57 16.32 28.79
C PRO A 300 7.14 16.62 29.24
N ASN A 301 6.33 17.30 28.43
CA ASN A 301 4.99 17.73 28.79
C ASN A 301 3.92 16.82 28.19
N ASP A 302 3.34 15.95 29.02
CA ASP A 302 2.30 15.01 28.60
C ASP A 302 0.90 15.65 28.44
N SER A 303 0.78 16.99 28.48
CA SER A 303 -0.52 17.68 28.38
C SER A 303 -1.26 17.32 27.09
N ALA A 304 -0.59 17.33 25.93
CA ALA A 304 -1.22 16.99 24.65
C ALA A 304 -1.69 15.52 24.63
N GLU A 305 -0.88 14.59 25.16
CA GLU A 305 -1.23 13.17 25.26
C GLU A 305 -2.45 12.94 26.15
N LYS A 306 -2.54 13.64 27.29
CA LYS A 306 -3.71 13.57 28.19
C LYS A 306 -4.99 14.07 27.51
N HIS A 307 -4.92 15.15 26.74
CA HIS A 307 -6.07 15.66 26.00
C HIS A 307 -6.48 14.70 24.87
N LEU A 308 -5.51 14.16 24.13
CA LEU A 308 -5.76 13.12 23.13
C LEU A 308 -6.44 11.90 23.76
N SER A 309 -5.95 11.42 24.90
CA SER A 309 -6.57 10.30 25.62
C SER A 309 -8.03 10.55 25.99
N ARG A 310 -8.37 11.78 26.38
CA ARG A 310 -9.76 12.17 26.63
C ARG A 310 -10.59 12.13 25.35
N VAL A 311 -10.09 12.68 24.24
CA VAL A 311 -10.79 12.64 22.94
C VAL A 311 -11.01 11.19 22.48
N ILE A 312 -9.99 10.34 22.55
CA ILE A 312 -10.11 8.92 22.17
C ILE A 312 -11.15 8.20 23.04
N ARG A 313 -11.14 8.41 24.36
CA ARG A 313 -12.17 7.87 25.24
C ARG A 313 -13.58 8.36 24.94
N CYS A 314 -13.73 9.62 24.50
CA CYS A 314 -15.02 10.17 24.10
C CYS A 314 -15.56 9.51 22.81
N ILE A 315 -14.68 9.18 21.86
CA ILE A 315 -15.09 8.57 20.59
C ILE A 315 -15.15 7.04 20.63
N GLU A 316 -14.53 6.40 21.62
CA GLU A 316 -14.40 4.94 21.70
C GLU A 316 -15.75 4.21 21.64
N SER A 317 -16.77 4.72 22.34
CA SER A 317 -18.11 4.12 22.32
C SER A 317 -18.78 4.20 20.95
N PHE A 318 -18.48 5.22 20.16
CA PHE A 318 -19.05 5.42 18.81
C PHE A 318 -18.45 4.49 17.76
N LEU A 319 -17.28 3.91 18.04
CA LEU A 319 -16.57 2.98 17.18
C LEU A 319 -16.92 1.51 17.48
N HIS A 320 -17.73 1.25 18.50
CA HIS A 320 -18.23 -0.08 18.78
C HIS A 320 -19.15 -0.54 17.63
N PRO A 321 -19.04 -1.77 17.10
CA PRO A 321 -19.84 -2.24 15.95
C PRO A 321 -21.36 -2.11 16.12
N LEU A 322 -21.85 -2.12 17.36
CA LEU A 322 -23.29 -1.94 17.67
C LEU A 322 -23.78 -0.50 17.50
N HIS A 323 -22.88 0.48 17.35
CA HIS A 323 -23.19 1.91 17.27
C HIS A 323 -22.75 2.51 15.92
N ASP A 324 -22.59 1.69 14.90
CA ASP A 324 -22.25 2.15 13.56
C ASP A 324 -23.31 3.13 13.03
N GLY A 325 -22.84 4.20 12.40
CA GLY A 325 -23.67 5.23 11.77
C GLY A 325 -22.85 6.10 10.81
N LEU A 326 -23.41 7.26 10.44
CA LEU A 326 -22.76 8.23 9.53
C LEU A 326 -21.39 8.72 10.05
N HIS A 327 -21.21 8.75 11.37
CA HIS A 327 -19.95 9.16 12.02
C HIS A 327 -18.81 8.14 11.84
N THR A 328 -19.11 6.88 11.53
CA THR A 328 -18.13 5.77 11.53
C THR A 328 -17.00 6.03 10.54
N VAL A 329 -17.33 6.43 9.31
CA VAL A 329 -16.34 6.69 8.25
C VAL A 329 -15.44 7.87 8.61
N THR A 330 -16.02 8.93 9.19
CA THR A 330 -15.28 10.10 9.67
C THR A 330 -14.31 9.74 10.79
N LEU A 331 -14.77 8.96 11.78
CA LEU A 331 -13.92 8.51 12.89
C LEU A 331 -12.81 7.57 12.42
N GLN A 332 -13.11 6.65 11.49
CA GLN A 332 -12.12 5.78 10.87
C GLN A 332 -11.07 6.60 10.10
N SER A 333 -11.50 7.62 9.35
CA SER A 333 -10.61 8.53 8.61
C SER A 333 -9.73 9.34 9.55
N PHE A 334 -10.28 9.84 10.67
CA PHE A 334 -9.52 10.52 11.71
C PHE A 334 -8.47 9.61 12.37
N LEU A 335 -8.83 8.38 12.73
CA LEU A 335 -7.89 7.39 13.27
C LEU A 335 -6.79 7.04 12.26
N ALA A 336 -7.15 6.86 10.98
CA ALA A 336 -6.20 6.62 9.91
C ALA A 336 -5.22 7.77 9.74
N ALA A 337 -5.71 9.01 9.76
CA ALA A 337 -4.88 10.20 9.69
C ALA A 337 -3.93 10.30 10.89
N LEU A 338 -4.42 10.10 12.12
CA LEU A 338 -3.59 10.13 13.34
C LEU A 338 -2.43 9.13 13.29
N VAL A 339 -2.73 7.89 12.91
CA VAL A 339 -1.72 6.82 12.88
C VAL A 339 -0.75 7.01 11.71
N SER A 340 -1.24 7.43 10.53
CA SER A 340 -0.39 7.75 9.38
C SER A 340 0.60 8.87 9.71
N GLU A 341 0.12 9.94 10.35
CA GLU A 341 0.96 11.07 10.77
C GLU A 341 1.96 10.67 11.84
N MET A 342 1.58 9.82 12.81
CA MET A 342 2.51 9.28 13.80
C MET A 342 3.63 8.47 13.13
N VAL A 343 3.31 7.56 12.21
CA VAL A 343 4.32 6.80 11.44
C VAL A 343 5.21 7.74 10.64
N ARG A 344 4.65 8.77 10.01
CA ARG A 344 5.39 9.77 9.24
C ARG A 344 6.38 10.52 10.13
N ARG A 345 5.96 10.99 11.30
CA ARG A 345 6.81 11.67 12.29
C ARG A 345 7.91 10.74 12.81
N VAL A 346 7.59 9.53 13.23
CA VAL A 346 8.58 8.54 13.69
C VAL A 346 9.61 8.22 12.59
N ARG A 347 9.17 8.08 11.33
CA ARG A 347 10.07 7.89 10.19
C ARG A 347 10.99 9.09 9.96
N ILE A 348 10.49 10.32 10.14
CA ILE A 348 11.28 11.56 10.07
C ILE A 348 12.33 11.61 11.19
N GLU A 349 11.95 11.27 12.41
CA GLU A 349 12.82 11.33 13.59
C GLU A 349 13.89 10.23 13.62
N ARG A 350 13.54 8.99 13.24
CA ARG A 350 14.39 7.81 13.43
C ARG A 350 15.07 7.29 12.17
N VAL A 351 14.39 7.36 11.02
CA VAL A 351 14.84 6.68 9.78
C VAL A 351 15.46 7.66 8.78
N ARG A 352 14.85 8.83 8.59
CA ARG A 352 15.32 9.81 7.60
C ARG A 352 16.55 10.56 8.11
N LYS A 353 17.73 10.16 7.65
CA LYS A 353 19.00 10.84 7.97
C LYS A 353 19.10 12.28 7.39
N LYS A 354 18.44 12.54 6.25
CA LYS A 354 18.52 13.80 5.49
C LYS A 354 17.21 14.59 5.55
N THR A 355 16.80 15.01 6.73
CA THR A 355 15.68 15.93 6.94
C THR A 355 16.23 17.34 7.17
N LYS A 356 15.79 18.30 6.33
CA LYS A 356 16.27 19.69 6.40
C LYS A 356 15.96 20.36 7.74
N ARG A 357 14.83 19.99 8.33
CA ARG A 357 14.36 20.48 9.63
C ARG A 357 14.13 19.29 10.51
N LYS A 358 14.94 19.21 11.56
CA LYS A 358 14.87 18.11 12.51
C LYS A 358 14.00 18.54 13.66
N VAL A 359 13.17 17.61 14.14
CA VAL A 359 12.49 17.77 15.42
C VAL A 359 13.56 17.99 16.51
N PRO A 360 13.42 19.04 17.33
CA PRO A 360 14.32 19.28 18.45
C PRO A 360 14.45 18.04 19.34
N GLU A 361 15.65 17.75 19.84
CA GLU A 361 15.91 16.51 20.58
C GLU A 361 15.01 16.34 21.81
N TRP A 362 14.75 17.44 22.52
CA TRP A 362 13.87 17.47 23.68
C TRP A 362 12.40 17.20 23.36
N MET A 363 11.98 17.26 22.09
CA MET A 363 10.60 17.04 21.63
C MET A 363 10.40 15.67 20.96
N ARG A 364 11.50 14.95 20.65
CA ARG A 364 11.42 13.65 19.95
C ARG A 364 10.64 12.63 20.76
N LEU A 365 9.98 11.72 20.05
CA LEU A 365 9.14 10.70 20.63
C LEU A 365 9.99 9.58 21.24
N THR A 366 9.81 9.36 22.55
CA THR A 366 10.38 8.21 23.25
C THR A 366 9.61 6.94 22.92
N ASP A 367 10.23 5.77 23.07
CA ASP A 367 9.55 4.47 22.86
C ASP A 367 8.31 4.33 23.74
N LYS A 368 8.40 4.76 25.00
CA LYS A 368 7.28 4.75 25.95
C LYS A 368 6.10 5.59 25.45
N GLN A 369 6.35 6.76 24.86
CA GLN A 369 5.28 7.62 24.32
C GLN A 369 4.63 7.01 23.07
N ILE A 370 5.42 6.36 22.20
CA ILE A 370 4.88 5.63 21.04
C ILE A 370 4.02 4.46 21.53
N GLU A 371 4.50 3.68 22.49
CA GLU A 371 3.74 2.58 23.09
C GLU A 371 2.44 3.07 23.75
N SER A 372 2.49 4.17 24.50
CA SER A 372 1.31 4.79 25.11
C SER A 372 0.28 5.21 24.07
N PHE A 373 0.74 5.85 22.99
CA PHE A 373 -0.12 6.21 21.86
C PHE A 373 -0.78 4.98 21.22
N VAL A 374 -0.03 3.91 20.98
CA VAL A 374 -0.56 2.66 20.42
C VAL A 374 -1.55 2.01 21.38
N SER A 375 -1.22 1.89 22.68
CA SER A 375 -2.10 1.32 23.70
C SER A 375 -3.42 2.07 23.83
N MET A 376 -3.41 3.38 23.69
CA MET A 376 -4.59 4.23 23.76
C MET A 376 -5.54 4.03 22.56
N LEU A 377 -5.00 3.88 21.34
CA LEU A 377 -5.82 3.73 20.12
C LEU A 377 -6.28 2.29 19.85
N LEU A 378 -5.50 1.31 20.30
CA LEU A 378 -5.71 -0.10 19.95
C LEU A 378 -7.12 -0.62 20.26
N PRO A 379 -7.77 -0.30 21.41
CA PRO A 379 -9.14 -0.75 21.68
C PRO A 379 -10.14 -0.23 20.63
N SER A 380 -10.09 1.08 20.33
CA SER A 380 -10.98 1.74 19.37
C SER A 380 -10.78 1.20 17.94
N VAL A 381 -9.54 0.92 17.56
CA VAL A 381 -9.21 0.32 16.26
C VAL A 381 -9.70 -1.13 16.18
N ILE A 382 -9.58 -1.92 17.25
CA ILE A 382 -10.10 -3.29 17.29
C ILE A 382 -11.63 -3.29 17.16
N TYR A 383 -12.33 -2.39 17.84
CA TYR A 383 -13.78 -2.25 17.65
C TYR A 383 -14.12 -1.92 16.21
N SER A 384 -13.42 -0.94 15.63
CA SER A 384 -13.64 -0.54 14.25
C SER A 384 -13.32 -1.65 13.24
N ALA A 385 -12.41 -2.57 13.54
CA ALA A 385 -12.09 -3.71 12.66
C ALA A 385 -13.26 -4.70 12.51
N PHE A 386 -14.20 -4.71 13.47
CA PHE A 386 -15.42 -5.52 13.42
C PHE A 386 -16.68 -4.71 13.10
N SER A 387 -16.53 -3.48 12.61
CA SER A 387 -17.64 -2.63 12.18
C SER A 387 -18.41 -3.30 11.04
N THR A 388 -19.72 -3.07 10.99
CA THR A 388 -20.59 -3.49 9.90
C THR A 388 -20.39 -2.66 8.64
N VAL A 389 -19.78 -1.48 8.75
CA VAL A 389 -19.41 -0.63 7.62
C VAL A 389 -18.16 -1.22 6.97
N GLU A 390 -18.32 -1.80 5.78
CA GLU A 390 -17.22 -2.43 5.05
C GLU A 390 -16.22 -1.39 4.53
N THR A 391 -15.14 -1.16 5.28
CA THR A 391 -13.98 -0.38 4.84
C THR A 391 -12.69 -1.13 5.16
N SER A 392 -11.65 -0.94 4.34
CA SER A 392 -10.31 -1.49 4.59
C SER A 392 -9.45 -0.62 5.51
N LEU A 393 -9.99 0.50 6.00
CA LEU A 393 -9.26 1.45 6.85
C LEU A 393 -8.80 0.83 8.19
N PRO A 394 -9.63 0.08 8.94
CA PRO A 394 -9.23 -0.44 10.25
C PRO A 394 -8.05 -1.41 10.19
N SER A 395 -8.04 -2.32 9.21
CA SER A 395 -6.95 -3.26 9.00
C SER A 395 -5.65 -2.54 8.57
N CYS A 396 -5.76 -1.51 7.72
CA CYS A 396 -4.63 -0.63 7.39
C CYS A 396 -4.08 0.14 8.61
N ILE A 397 -4.95 0.59 9.53
CA ILE A 397 -4.54 1.25 10.77
C ILE A 397 -3.77 0.25 11.64
N LEU A 398 -4.26 -0.99 11.78
CA LEU A 398 -3.56 -2.04 12.52
C LEU A 398 -2.18 -2.35 11.95
N ARG A 399 -2.00 -2.33 10.61
CA ARG A 399 -0.67 -2.44 9.98
C ARG A 399 0.30 -1.41 10.54
N TYR A 400 -0.10 -0.14 10.53
CA TYR A 400 0.75 0.95 11.00
C TYR A 400 1.03 0.87 12.50
N LEU A 401 0.03 0.55 13.31
CA LEU A 401 0.24 0.32 14.74
C LEU A 401 1.20 -0.85 14.99
N ALA A 402 1.12 -1.94 14.20
CA ALA A 402 2.02 -3.08 14.30
C ALA A 402 3.47 -2.73 13.88
N PHE A 403 3.67 -1.78 12.96
CA PHE A 403 5.01 -1.26 12.65
C PHE A 403 5.55 -0.31 13.73
N LEU A 404 4.69 0.34 14.52
CA LEU A 404 5.08 1.21 15.63
C LEU A 404 5.41 0.43 16.90
N ALA A 405 4.53 -0.50 17.30
CA ALA A 405 4.67 -1.31 18.52
C ALA A 405 4.13 -2.74 18.30
N PRO A 406 4.90 -3.62 17.62
CA PRO A 406 4.46 -4.99 17.32
C PRO A 406 4.18 -5.81 18.59
N ASN A 407 4.92 -5.53 19.66
CA ASN A 407 4.77 -6.10 21.00
C ASN A 407 3.38 -5.93 21.61
N LEU A 408 2.66 -4.87 21.24
CA LEU A 408 1.31 -4.60 21.74
C LEU A 408 0.23 -5.12 20.78
N VAL A 409 0.46 -4.99 19.47
CA VAL A 409 -0.57 -5.24 18.45
C VAL A 409 -0.65 -6.70 18.05
N LEU A 410 0.49 -7.37 17.79
CA LEU A 410 0.51 -8.73 17.26
C LEU A 410 -0.25 -9.73 18.14
N PRO A 411 -0.05 -9.78 19.48
CA PRO A 411 -0.78 -10.71 20.34
C PRO A 411 -2.30 -10.49 20.28
N ARG A 412 -2.73 -9.23 20.15
CA ARG A 412 -4.14 -8.87 20.10
C ARG A 412 -4.79 -9.28 18.79
N VAL A 413 -4.10 -9.16 17.66
CA VAL A 413 -4.61 -9.64 16.37
C VAL A 413 -4.66 -11.17 16.35
N LEU A 414 -3.65 -11.86 16.90
CA LEU A 414 -3.68 -13.33 17.01
C LEU A 414 -4.87 -13.83 17.86
N ASP A 415 -5.18 -13.13 18.96
CA ASP A 415 -6.37 -13.41 19.79
C ASP A 415 -7.71 -13.20 19.05
N LEU A 416 -7.72 -12.53 17.90
CA LEU A 416 -8.89 -12.38 17.04
C LEU A 416 -8.94 -13.49 15.98
N VAL A 417 -7.80 -13.78 15.36
CA VAL A 417 -7.67 -14.70 14.23
C VAL A 417 -7.93 -16.15 14.64
N TYR A 418 -7.27 -16.65 15.69
CA TYR A 418 -7.37 -18.06 16.07
C TYR A 418 -8.79 -18.51 16.42
N PRO A 419 -9.57 -17.77 17.24
CA PRO A 419 -10.98 -18.09 17.45
C PRO A 419 -11.77 -18.12 16.15
N SER A 420 -11.62 -17.09 15.30
CA SER A 420 -12.38 -16.99 14.05
C SER A 420 -12.10 -18.16 13.10
N LEU A 421 -10.86 -18.66 13.03
CA LEU A 421 -10.52 -19.84 12.23
C LEU A 421 -11.16 -21.14 12.75
N SER A 422 -11.47 -21.21 14.05
CA SER A 422 -12.07 -22.40 14.67
C SER A 422 -13.60 -22.39 14.63
N THR A 423 -14.23 -21.21 14.57
CA THR A 423 -15.69 -21.06 14.59
C THR A 423 -16.27 -21.03 13.19
N THR A 424 -17.27 -21.86 12.91
CA THR A 424 -17.99 -21.89 11.63
C THR A 424 -19.21 -20.99 11.58
N THR A 425 -19.63 -20.39 12.71
CA THR A 425 -20.92 -19.67 12.85
C THR A 425 -20.84 -18.16 12.62
N GLU A 426 -19.64 -17.57 12.46
CA GLU A 426 -19.43 -16.11 12.38
C GLU A 426 -18.57 -15.72 11.15
N PRO A 427 -19.11 -15.81 9.91
CA PRO A 427 -18.33 -15.62 8.67
C PRO A 427 -17.78 -14.20 8.51
N ASN A 428 -18.56 -13.16 8.82
CA ASN A 428 -18.10 -11.76 8.72
C ASN A 428 -16.91 -11.47 9.66
N ARG A 429 -16.95 -12.03 10.87
CA ARG A 429 -15.86 -11.91 11.83
C ARG A 429 -14.60 -12.60 11.32
N LEU A 430 -14.74 -13.75 10.65
CA LEU A 430 -13.62 -14.44 10.02
C LEU A 430 -13.01 -13.61 8.89
N LYS A 431 -13.83 -13.07 7.97
CA LYS A 431 -13.38 -12.16 6.90
C LYS A 431 -12.53 -11.01 7.48
N GLN A 432 -13.06 -10.28 8.46
CA GLN A 432 -12.40 -9.14 9.09
C GLN A 432 -11.10 -9.54 9.83
N SER A 433 -11.11 -10.65 10.55
CA SER A 433 -9.91 -11.20 11.20
C SER A 433 -8.81 -11.57 10.19
N LEU A 434 -9.18 -12.15 9.03
CA LEU A 434 -8.23 -12.48 7.97
C LEU A 434 -7.67 -11.23 7.28
N GLU A 435 -8.49 -10.19 7.06
CA GLU A 435 -8.01 -8.90 6.58
C GLU A 435 -6.98 -8.29 7.52
N CYS A 436 -7.24 -8.32 8.84
CA CYS A 436 -6.28 -7.89 9.84
C CYS A 436 -4.99 -8.71 9.79
N LEU A 437 -5.08 -10.03 9.59
CA LEU A 437 -3.91 -10.91 9.48
C LEU A 437 -3.03 -10.57 8.28
N VAL A 438 -3.63 -10.31 7.11
CA VAL A 438 -2.87 -9.92 5.90
C VAL A 438 -1.99 -8.71 6.19
N GLU A 439 -2.57 -7.70 6.83
CA GLU A 439 -1.93 -6.42 7.10
C GLU A 439 -0.77 -6.52 8.10
N ILE A 440 -0.75 -7.54 8.97
CA ILE A 440 0.31 -7.75 9.98
C ILE A 440 1.33 -8.86 9.64
N CYS A 441 1.23 -9.50 8.47
CA CYS A 441 2.13 -10.61 8.09
C CYS A 441 3.61 -10.22 8.18
N VAL A 442 3.98 -9.03 7.71
CA VAL A 442 5.38 -8.55 7.72
C VAL A 442 5.89 -8.31 9.15
N PRO A 443 5.22 -7.53 10.01
CA PRO A 443 5.61 -7.42 11.42
C PRO A 443 5.66 -8.77 12.16
N LEU A 444 4.73 -9.69 11.88
CA LEU A 444 4.68 -11.01 12.52
C LEU A 444 5.94 -11.85 12.22
N ILE A 445 6.35 -11.89 10.95
CA ILE A 445 7.52 -12.69 10.52
C ILE A 445 8.83 -12.04 10.96
N ARG A 446 8.86 -10.72 11.14
CA ARG A 446 10.04 -9.99 11.63
C ARG A 446 10.20 -10.01 13.15
N ASP A 447 9.24 -10.53 13.89
CA ASP A 447 9.26 -10.56 15.36
C ASP A 447 10.20 -11.65 15.92
N ASN A 448 11.51 -11.47 15.74
CA ASN A 448 12.55 -12.44 16.08
C ASN A 448 13.00 -12.45 17.55
N GLY A 449 12.42 -11.59 18.39
CA GLY A 449 12.78 -11.50 19.81
C GLY A 449 14.09 -10.77 20.11
N GLU A 450 14.78 -10.19 19.11
CA GLU A 450 16.02 -9.43 19.34
C GLU A 450 15.76 -8.13 20.12
N PHE A 451 14.57 -7.56 19.99
CA PHE A 451 14.17 -6.36 20.71
C PHE A 451 13.52 -6.72 22.05
N GLU A 452 14.14 -6.25 23.14
CA GLU A 452 13.56 -6.33 24.47
C GLU A 452 12.54 -5.20 24.67
N TYR A 453 11.29 -5.59 24.93
CA TYR A 453 10.20 -4.65 25.19
C TYR A 453 9.92 -4.56 26.70
N CYS A 454 9.87 -3.34 27.22
CA CYS A 454 9.51 -3.10 28.63
C CYS A 454 8.01 -3.37 28.88
N ASN A 455 7.16 -3.05 27.90
CA ASN A 455 5.73 -3.28 27.93
C ASN A 455 5.35 -4.20 26.78
N TYR A 456 4.50 -5.20 26.98
CA TYR A 456 4.05 -6.07 25.91
C TYR A 456 2.75 -6.76 26.28
N ASN A 457 1.95 -7.09 25.26
CA ASN A 457 0.80 -7.95 25.42
C ASN A 457 1.23 -9.42 25.27
N THR A 458 0.49 -10.30 25.91
CA THR A 458 0.58 -11.75 25.69
C THR A 458 -0.72 -12.23 25.09
N CYS A 459 -0.68 -13.23 24.22
CA CYS A 459 -1.89 -13.90 23.74
C CYS A 459 -2.69 -14.41 24.94
N LYS A 460 -4.02 -14.26 24.91
CA LYS A 460 -4.91 -14.72 25.99
C LYS A 460 -4.83 -16.22 26.23
N ARG A 461 -4.48 -16.98 25.20
CA ARG A 461 -4.41 -18.46 25.21
C ARG A 461 -3.11 -18.93 24.59
N GLN A 462 -2.75 -20.18 24.87
CA GLN A 462 -1.60 -20.82 24.22
C GLN A 462 -2.04 -21.38 22.87
N TRP A 463 -2.28 -20.48 21.91
CA TRP A 463 -2.91 -20.84 20.64
C TRP A 463 -2.21 -21.97 19.88
N ILE A 464 -0.86 -22.01 19.89
CA ILE A 464 -0.11 -23.05 19.18
C ILE A 464 -0.45 -24.44 19.74
N THR A 465 -0.41 -24.62 21.06
CA THR A 465 -0.65 -25.92 21.70
C THR A 465 -2.11 -26.33 21.63
N GLU A 466 -3.02 -25.38 21.83
CA GLU A 466 -4.47 -25.62 21.75
C GLU A 466 -4.91 -25.99 20.32
N PHE A 467 -4.40 -25.29 19.31
CA PHE A 467 -4.77 -25.49 17.90
C PHE A 467 -4.13 -26.74 17.29
N GLN A 468 -2.91 -27.08 17.70
CA GLN A 468 -2.28 -28.36 17.32
C GLN A 468 -2.95 -29.54 18.03
N GLY A 469 -3.36 -29.37 19.29
CA GLY A 469 -4.08 -30.38 20.06
C GLY A 469 -5.48 -30.69 19.53
N SER A 470 -6.19 -29.71 18.96
CA SER A 470 -7.50 -29.90 18.33
C SER A 470 -7.44 -30.57 16.95
N SER A 471 -6.30 -30.48 16.23
CA SER A 471 -6.05 -31.23 14.98
C SER A 471 -5.65 -32.70 15.21
N LEU A 472 -5.38 -33.11 16.45
CA LEU A 472 -4.88 -34.45 16.81
C LEU A 472 -5.93 -35.35 17.47
N VAL A 473 -7.17 -35.35 16.96
CA VAL A 473 -8.09 -36.49 17.18
C VAL A 473 -7.87 -37.54 16.09
N CYS A 474 -6.63 -38.00 15.93
CA CYS A 474 -6.32 -39.32 15.39
C CYS A 474 -4.90 -39.72 15.84
N ASN A 475 -4.79 -40.91 16.42
CA ASN A 475 -3.58 -41.60 16.89
C ASN A 475 -2.94 -41.11 18.20
N LYS A 476 -3.53 -41.58 19.32
CA LYS A 476 -2.80 -41.79 20.57
C LYS A 476 -1.79 -42.92 20.39
N THR A 477 -0.50 -42.63 20.59
CA THR A 477 0.40 -43.57 21.26
C THR A 477 1.16 -42.82 22.35
N ALA A 478 1.33 -43.51 23.47
CA ALA A 478 1.57 -42.94 24.78
C ALA A 478 3.00 -42.43 24.98
N VAL A 479 3.13 -41.21 25.50
CA VAL A 479 4.21 -40.88 26.44
C VAL A 479 3.59 -40.13 27.61
N THR A 480 3.57 -40.80 28.75
CA THR A 480 3.12 -40.34 30.05
C THR A 480 4.07 -39.28 30.60
N HIS A 481 3.62 -38.02 30.70
CA HIS A 481 4.15 -37.09 31.68
C HIS A 481 3.10 -36.79 32.74
N ARG A 482 3.39 -37.29 33.95
CA ARG A 482 2.64 -37.06 35.19
C ARG A 482 2.55 -35.56 35.47
N THR A 483 1.35 -35.00 35.46
CA THR A 483 1.04 -33.73 36.12
C THR A 483 0.41 -34.02 37.47
N LEU A 484 1.13 -33.64 38.53
CA LEU A 484 0.60 -33.58 39.89
C LEU A 484 -0.50 -32.52 39.95
N LYS A 485 -1.72 -32.97 40.23
CA LYS A 485 -2.83 -32.10 40.66
C LYS A 485 -2.54 -31.59 42.06
N THR A 486 -2.54 -30.29 42.25
CA THR A 486 -2.83 -29.67 43.55
C THR A 486 -3.95 -28.66 43.35
N SER A 487 -5.11 -28.99 43.91
CA SER A 487 -6.26 -28.11 44.08
C SER A 487 -5.93 -27.01 45.08
N ALA A 488 -6.27 -25.75 44.78
CA ALA A 488 -6.49 -24.73 45.81
C ALA A 488 -7.49 -23.68 45.35
N LYS A 489 -8.36 -23.32 46.29
CA LYS A 489 -9.58 -22.51 46.19
C LYS A 489 -9.31 -21.04 45.84
N MET A 490 -10.36 -20.41 45.30
CA MET A 490 -10.54 -18.96 45.23
C MET A 490 -10.40 -18.29 46.61
N SER A 491 -9.56 -17.26 46.68
CA SER A 491 -9.76 -16.11 47.56
C SER A 491 -9.10 -14.88 46.95
N THR A 492 -9.90 -13.82 46.82
CA THR A 492 -9.52 -12.45 46.51
C THR A 492 -8.62 -11.89 47.61
N GLU A 493 -7.38 -11.55 47.29
CA GLU A 493 -6.62 -10.53 48.01
C GLU A 493 -5.44 -10.04 47.15
N SER A 494 -5.27 -8.73 47.13
CA SER A 494 -4.22 -7.98 46.45
C SER A 494 -2.83 -8.39 46.92
N VAL A 495 -2.03 -8.95 46.01
CA VAL A 495 -0.59 -9.13 46.23
C VAL A 495 0.15 -8.66 44.99
N GLU A 496 0.91 -7.57 45.15
CA GLU A 496 1.96 -7.15 44.23
C GLU A 496 2.95 -8.30 44.05
N VAL A 497 2.76 -9.10 43.00
CA VAL A 497 3.74 -10.09 42.58
C VAL A 497 4.85 -9.35 41.86
N LYS A 498 6.03 -9.29 42.50
CA LYS A 498 7.31 -9.01 41.85
C LYS A 498 7.44 -9.94 40.63
N ARG A 499 7.07 -9.45 39.44
CA ARG A 499 7.28 -10.15 38.17
C ARG A 499 8.79 -10.24 37.95
N ALA A 500 9.36 -11.44 38.13
CA ALA A 500 10.58 -11.77 37.42
C ALA A 500 10.33 -11.43 35.94
N HIS A 501 11.17 -10.59 35.33
CA HIS A 501 11.02 -10.15 33.95
C HIS A 501 11.10 -11.38 33.02
N LYS A 502 9.97 -12.03 32.76
CA LYS A 502 9.86 -13.11 31.77
C LYS A 502 9.95 -12.44 30.40
N ALA A 503 11.05 -12.62 29.68
CA ALA A 503 11.20 -12.10 28.34
C ALA A 503 9.98 -12.47 27.46
N ARG A 504 9.54 -11.55 26.61
CA ARG A 504 8.43 -11.77 25.68
C ARG A 504 8.81 -12.88 24.70
N GLU A 505 7.92 -13.87 24.54
CA GLU A 505 8.12 -14.95 23.57
C GLU A 505 7.90 -14.42 22.13
N PRO A 506 8.83 -14.67 21.19
CA PRO A 506 8.69 -14.28 19.79
C PRO A 506 7.52 -14.97 19.09
N LEU A 507 6.83 -14.27 18.18
CA LEU A 507 5.60 -14.76 17.57
C LEU A 507 5.77 -15.41 16.18
N ARG A 508 6.99 -15.50 15.63
CA ARG A 508 7.23 -16.05 14.28
C ARG A 508 6.67 -17.46 14.08
N ARG A 509 6.70 -18.29 15.12
CA ARG A 509 6.17 -19.66 15.08
C ARG A 509 4.68 -19.72 14.72
N HIS A 510 3.92 -18.66 15.02
CA HIS A 510 2.52 -18.57 14.62
C HIS A 510 2.35 -18.56 13.10
N ALA A 511 3.30 -18.03 12.33
CA ALA A 511 3.20 -17.98 10.87
C ALA A 511 3.07 -19.39 10.25
N LEU A 512 3.88 -20.37 10.70
CA LEU A 512 3.79 -21.76 10.20
C LEU A 512 2.50 -22.45 10.64
N VAL A 513 2.05 -22.22 11.88
CA VAL A 513 0.78 -22.79 12.38
C VAL A 513 -0.42 -22.20 11.64
N LEU A 514 -0.41 -20.90 11.40
CA LEU A 514 -1.44 -20.22 10.63
C LEU A 514 -1.42 -20.66 9.17
N LEU A 515 -0.24 -20.90 8.58
CA LEU A 515 -0.13 -21.43 7.22
C LEU A 515 -0.89 -22.77 7.07
N ASP A 516 -0.67 -23.74 7.96
CA ASP A 516 -1.39 -25.02 7.93
C ASP A 516 -2.91 -24.83 8.19
N ALA A 517 -3.27 -23.93 9.10
CA ALA A 517 -4.67 -23.60 9.39
C ALA A 517 -5.38 -22.99 8.17
N LEU A 518 -4.73 -22.05 7.48
CA LEU A 518 -5.27 -21.37 6.29
C LEU A 518 -5.42 -22.32 5.13
N VAL A 519 -4.44 -23.21 4.90
CA VAL A 519 -4.55 -24.28 3.89
C VAL A 519 -5.76 -25.18 4.18
N SER A 520 -6.02 -25.47 5.45
CA SER A 520 -7.20 -26.26 5.86
C SER A 520 -8.52 -25.52 5.65
N ALA A 521 -8.48 -24.19 5.63
CA ALA A 521 -9.65 -23.33 5.54
C ALA A 521 -10.06 -22.99 4.10
N ILE A 522 -9.27 -23.40 3.09
CA ILE A 522 -9.59 -23.23 1.66
C ILE A 522 -10.88 -23.99 1.35
N ASP A 523 -11.92 -23.24 0.97
CA ASP A 523 -13.26 -23.73 0.66
C ASP A 523 -13.86 -22.92 -0.49
N ILE A 524 -14.33 -23.60 -1.54
CA ILE A 524 -14.92 -22.98 -2.74
C ILE A 524 -16.26 -22.30 -2.44
N ASN A 525 -16.96 -22.69 -1.37
CA ASN A 525 -18.27 -22.14 -1.04
C ASN A 525 -18.22 -20.71 -0.50
N ASP A 526 -17.03 -20.19 -0.17
CA ASP A 526 -16.82 -18.83 0.33
C ASP A 526 -15.61 -18.21 -0.40
N VAL A 527 -15.88 -17.60 -1.55
CA VAL A 527 -14.86 -17.01 -2.44
C VAL A 527 -14.08 -15.90 -1.74
N VAL A 528 -14.72 -15.12 -0.87
CA VAL A 528 -14.07 -14.03 -0.14
C VAL A 528 -13.04 -14.59 0.85
N LYS A 529 -13.44 -15.56 1.67
CA LYS A 529 -12.54 -16.26 2.60
C LYS A 529 -11.40 -16.94 1.85
N LEU A 530 -11.73 -17.61 0.74
CA LEU A 530 -10.76 -18.28 -0.11
C LEU A 530 -9.71 -17.31 -0.67
N SER A 531 -10.16 -16.18 -1.23
CA SER A 531 -9.29 -15.12 -1.76
C SER A 531 -8.36 -14.53 -0.69
N LEU A 532 -8.89 -14.29 0.52
CA LEU A 532 -8.08 -13.83 1.66
C LEU A 532 -7.08 -14.89 2.13
N ALA A 533 -7.48 -16.16 2.21
CA ALA A 533 -6.58 -17.25 2.59
C ALA A 533 -5.41 -17.37 1.60
N PHE A 534 -5.68 -17.42 0.29
CA PHE A 534 -4.62 -17.42 -0.72
C PHE A 534 -3.72 -16.19 -0.65
N ARG A 535 -4.30 -14.99 -0.42
CA ARG A 535 -3.50 -13.76 -0.25
C ARG A 535 -2.52 -13.87 0.92
N ILE A 536 -2.93 -14.43 2.06
CA ILE A 536 -2.06 -14.63 3.23
C ILE A 536 -1.00 -15.71 2.95
N ILE A 537 -1.41 -16.84 2.37
CA ILE A 537 -0.50 -17.95 2.02
C ILE A 537 0.59 -17.46 1.04
N ALA A 538 0.21 -16.77 -0.03
CA ALA A 538 1.14 -16.15 -0.98
C ALA A 538 2.09 -15.18 -0.26
N THR A 539 1.56 -14.33 0.62
CA THR A 539 2.37 -13.39 1.40
C THR A 539 3.39 -14.12 2.26
N PHE A 540 3.01 -15.19 2.96
CA PHE A 540 3.94 -16.02 3.73
C PHE A 540 5.02 -16.66 2.84
N PHE A 541 4.66 -17.21 1.69
CA PHE A 541 5.61 -17.76 0.73
C PHE A 541 6.60 -16.72 0.19
N THR A 542 6.20 -15.46 0.04
CA THR A 542 7.14 -14.38 -0.34
C THR A 542 8.06 -13.92 0.79
N LEU A 543 7.64 -14.08 2.05
CA LEU A 543 8.33 -13.46 3.19
C LEU A 543 9.38 -14.35 3.86
N PHE A 544 9.28 -15.68 3.76
CA PHE A 544 10.32 -16.58 4.26
C PHE A 544 10.58 -17.74 3.30
N PRO A 545 11.85 -18.24 3.21
CA PRO A 545 12.19 -19.38 2.36
C PRO A 545 11.43 -20.64 2.77
N ILE A 546 10.83 -21.32 1.80
CA ILE A 546 10.10 -22.57 2.00
C ILE A 546 11.08 -23.73 1.87
N VAL A 547 11.75 -24.03 2.99
CA VAL A 547 12.79 -25.06 3.09
C VAL A 547 12.65 -25.80 4.42
N ASP A 548 12.82 -27.12 4.41
CA ASP A 548 12.96 -27.90 5.64
C ASP A 548 14.36 -27.72 6.24
N CYS A 549 14.43 -26.93 7.30
CA CYS A 549 15.63 -26.65 8.08
C CYS A 549 15.68 -27.45 9.41
N SER A 550 14.90 -28.52 9.55
CA SER A 550 14.79 -29.28 10.81
C SER A 550 16.09 -29.93 11.28
N ASN A 551 17.00 -30.23 10.35
CA ASN A 551 18.33 -30.75 10.64
C ASN A 551 19.37 -29.67 11.00
N ALA A 552 19.03 -28.38 10.88
CA ALA A 552 19.96 -27.28 11.15
C ALA A 552 20.53 -27.26 12.59
N PRO A 553 19.76 -27.54 13.66
CA PRO A 553 20.28 -27.57 15.03
C PRO A 553 21.38 -28.62 15.27
N ASN A 554 21.46 -29.65 14.44
CA ASN A 554 22.43 -30.73 14.56
C ASN A 554 23.72 -30.46 13.76
N ASN A 555 23.75 -29.43 12.92
CA ASN A 555 24.89 -29.13 12.05
C ASN A 555 25.78 -28.05 12.68
N GLN A 556 27.03 -28.40 12.96
CA GLN A 556 28.04 -27.52 13.58
C GLN A 556 28.43 -26.30 12.72
N GLN A 557 28.05 -26.29 11.43
CA GLN A 557 28.32 -25.16 10.52
C GLN A 557 27.39 -23.95 10.77
N TYR A 558 26.19 -24.18 11.28
CA TYR A 558 25.30 -23.09 11.68
C TYR A 558 25.66 -22.73 13.12
N GLY A 559 25.89 -21.45 13.41
CA GLY A 559 26.35 -20.97 14.72
C GLY A 559 25.41 -21.38 15.87
N ILE A 560 25.70 -20.91 17.09
CA ILE A 560 24.86 -21.20 18.26
C ILE A 560 23.46 -20.57 18.06
N LEU A 561 22.51 -21.36 17.54
CA LEU A 561 21.11 -20.98 17.41
C LEU A 561 20.50 -20.75 18.80
N ASN A 562 19.67 -19.73 18.92
CA ASN A 562 18.93 -19.51 20.16
C ASN A 562 17.79 -20.56 20.33
N GLU A 563 17.24 -20.69 21.53
CA GLU A 563 16.16 -21.67 21.80
C GLU A 563 14.89 -21.39 20.98
N GLU A 564 14.67 -20.13 20.58
CA GLU A 564 13.54 -19.81 19.71
C GLU A 564 13.70 -20.38 18.31
N GLU A 565 14.86 -20.15 17.71
CA GLU A 565 15.29 -20.60 16.38
C GLU A 565 15.36 -22.11 16.29
N LYS A 566 15.91 -22.81 17.30
CA LYS A 566 15.93 -24.28 17.33
C LYS A 566 14.52 -24.86 17.20
N SER A 567 13.56 -24.31 17.92
CA SER A 567 12.17 -24.75 17.82
C SER A 567 11.53 -24.33 16.49
N LEU A 568 11.90 -23.18 15.92
CA LEU A 568 11.40 -22.76 14.61
C LEU A 568 11.90 -23.72 13.51
N CYS A 569 13.19 -24.07 13.53
CA CYS A 569 13.78 -25.11 12.68
C CYS A 569 13.07 -26.45 12.87
N ALA A 570 12.79 -26.88 14.10
CA ALA A 570 12.02 -28.12 14.31
C ALA A 570 10.62 -28.07 13.67
N LEU A 571 9.96 -26.91 13.67
CA LEU A 571 8.65 -26.72 13.03
C LEU A 571 8.71 -26.80 11.49
N THR A 572 9.85 -26.48 10.86
CA THR A 572 9.96 -26.53 9.39
C THR A 572 9.84 -27.95 8.83
N ALA A 573 10.02 -28.99 9.64
CA ALA A 573 9.76 -30.39 9.25
C ALA A 573 8.31 -30.61 8.78
N THR A 574 7.38 -29.73 9.17
CA THR A 574 5.98 -29.81 8.75
C THR A 574 5.72 -29.22 7.36
N ILE A 575 6.65 -28.45 6.80
CA ILE A 575 6.47 -27.72 5.52
C ILE A 575 6.10 -28.67 4.37
N PRO A 576 6.84 -29.77 4.10
CA PRO A 576 6.50 -30.65 2.99
C PRO A 576 5.05 -31.16 3.07
N ARG A 577 4.59 -31.52 4.27
CA ARG A 577 3.21 -31.96 4.52
C ARG A 577 2.19 -30.85 4.24
N ILE A 578 2.48 -29.61 4.65
CA ILE A 578 1.62 -28.46 4.39
C ILE A 578 1.51 -28.20 2.88
N ILE A 579 2.63 -28.30 2.15
CA ILE A 579 2.65 -28.11 0.69
C ILE A 579 1.84 -29.22 -0.01
N THR A 580 2.02 -30.49 0.34
CA THR A 580 1.21 -31.58 -0.21
C THR A 580 -0.28 -31.36 0.06
N LYS A 581 -0.64 -30.95 1.29
CA LYS A 581 -2.02 -30.63 1.64
C LYS A 581 -2.59 -29.45 0.84
N LEU A 582 -1.78 -28.42 0.57
CA LEU A 582 -2.16 -27.30 -0.28
C LEU A 582 -2.42 -27.77 -1.72
N LEU A 583 -1.55 -28.62 -2.27
CA LEU A 583 -1.71 -29.21 -3.60
C LEU A 583 -3.01 -29.99 -3.68
N ASP A 584 -3.24 -30.92 -2.76
CA ASP A 584 -4.46 -31.73 -2.72
C ASP A 584 -5.72 -30.85 -2.66
N ARG A 585 -5.70 -29.79 -1.85
CA ARG A 585 -6.83 -28.84 -1.73
C ARG A 585 -7.06 -28.05 -3.01
N VAL A 586 -6.01 -27.57 -3.65
CA VAL A 586 -6.10 -26.79 -4.90
C VAL A 586 -6.57 -27.69 -6.06
N LEU A 587 -6.04 -28.91 -6.19
CA LEU A 587 -6.48 -29.87 -7.21
C LEU A 587 -7.93 -30.32 -6.98
N THR A 588 -8.34 -30.48 -5.71
CA THR A 588 -9.74 -30.73 -5.37
C THR A 588 -10.63 -29.56 -5.74
N LEU A 589 -10.18 -28.32 -5.48
CA LEU A 589 -10.90 -27.11 -5.85
C LEU A 589 -11.06 -26.99 -7.37
N ILE A 590 -10.02 -27.29 -8.14
CA ILE A 590 -10.10 -27.31 -9.62
C ILE A 590 -11.11 -28.38 -10.08
N SER A 591 -11.09 -29.56 -9.46
CA SER A 591 -12.08 -30.61 -9.75
C SER A 591 -13.51 -30.20 -9.39
N GLN A 592 -13.69 -29.40 -8.34
CA GLN A 592 -14.99 -28.84 -7.95
C GLN A 592 -15.46 -27.75 -8.92
N LEU A 593 -14.57 -26.84 -9.35
CA LEU A 593 -14.86 -25.87 -10.41
C LEU A 593 -15.24 -26.56 -11.72
N ALA A 594 -14.65 -27.72 -12.02
CA ALA A 594 -14.98 -28.49 -13.21
C ALA A 594 -16.40 -29.09 -13.17
N THR A 595 -16.99 -29.25 -11.98
CA THR A 595 -18.25 -30.00 -11.78
C THR A 595 -19.42 -29.16 -11.26
N ALA A 596 -19.16 -28.05 -10.56
CA ALA A 596 -20.17 -27.26 -9.86
C ALA A 596 -20.41 -25.88 -10.49
N VAL A 597 -21.67 -25.49 -10.63
CA VAL A 597 -22.09 -24.09 -10.79
C VAL A 597 -22.04 -23.43 -9.40
N PRO A 598 -21.27 -22.36 -9.18
CA PRO A 598 -21.37 -21.59 -7.94
C PRO A 598 -22.81 -21.13 -7.72
N LYS A 599 -23.38 -21.35 -6.53
CA LYS A 599 -24.82 -21.14 -6.26
C LYS A 599 -25.31 -19.70 -6.45
N ASP A 600 -24.40 -18.73 -6.59
CA ASP A 600 -24.70 -17.30 -6.72
C ASP A 600 -24.40 -16.73 -8.12
N SER A 601 -23.84 -17.51 -9.05
CA SER A 601 -23.56 -17.06 -10.42
C SER A 601 -24.78 -17.30 -11.32
N THR A 602 -25.33 -16.21 -11.88
CA THR A 602 -26.42 -16.22 -12.88
C THR A 602 -25.95 -16.61 -14.29
N THR A 603 -24.68 -16.98 -14.45
CA THR A 603 -24.06 -17.26 -15.74
C THR A 603 -23.98 -18.77 -16.02
N CYS A 604 -24.37 -19.13 -17.24
CA CYS A 604 -24.29 -20.47 -17.80
C CYS A 604 -22.87 -21.06 -17.66
N LEU A 605 -22.74 -22.38 -17.57
CA LEU A 605 -21.44 -23.06 -17.64
C LEU A 605 -20.68 -22.57 -18.89
N ASP A 606 -19.61 -21.82 -18.72
CA ASP A 606 -18.68 -21.51 -19.80
C ASP A 606 -17.85 -22.77 -20.09
N SER A 607 -18.30 -23.60 -21.05
CA SER A 607 -17.46 -24.67 -21.59
C SER A 607 -16.28 -24.06 -22.36
N ILE A 608 -15.13 -24.74 -22.39
CA ILE A 608 -14.00 -24.34 -23.27
C ILE A 608 -14.45 -24.31 -24.74
N CYS A 609 -15.48 -25.11 -25.08
CA CYS A 609 -16.05 -25.18 -26.42
C CYS A 609 -17.01 -24.02 -26.75
N ASP A 610 -17.54 -23.31 -25.75
CA ASP A 610 -18.61 -22.33 -25.94
C ASP A 610 -18.05 -20.98 -26.42
N VAL A 611 -18.67 -20.43 -27.47
CA VAL A 611 -18.26 -19.15 -28.06
C VAL A 611 -18.88 -18.00 -27.25
N SER A 612 -18.29 -17.65 -26.11
CA SER A 612 -18.74 -16.48 -25.34
C SER A 612 -18.45 -15.17 -26.11
N GLY A 613 -19.47 -14.30 -26.15
CA GLY A 613 -19.50 -13.08 -26.95
C GLY A 613 -18.75 -11.89 -26.36
N ASP A 614 -18.48 -11.91 -25.05
CA ASP A 614 -17.82 -10.83 -24.31
C ASP A 614 -16.68 -11.33 -23.42
N VAL A 615 -15.82 -10.40 -23.03
CA VAL A 615 -14.45 -10.56 -22.54
C VAL A 615 -14.35 -11.38 -21.24
N GLY A 616 -13.57 -12.47 -21.29
CA GLY A 616 -13.18 -13.29 -20.13
C GLY A 616 -14.09 -14.51 -19.93
N PHE A 617 -13.48 -15.70 -19.70
CA PHE A 617 -14.23 -16.86 -19.24
C PHE A 617 -14.47 -16.73 -17.73
N GLY A 618 -15.71 -16.97 -17.28
CA GLY A 618 -16.07 -16.98 -15.86
C GLY A 618 -16.51 -15.64 -15.26
N SER A 619 -17.12 -15.71 -14.08
CA SER A 619 -17.51 -14.56 -13.27
C SER A 619 -16.30 -13.78 -12.71
N GLU A 620 -16.49 -12.52 -12.29
CA GLU A 620 -15.42 -11.71 -11.66
C GLU A 620 -14.76 -12.44 -10.47
N ASP A 621 -15.56 -13.22 -9.74
CA ASP A 621 -15.12 -14.03 -8.60
C ASP A 621 -14.25 -15.22 -9.02
N GLU A 622 -14.58 -15.91 -10.10
CA GLU A 622 -13.80 -17.04 -10.64
C GLU A 622 -12.44 -16.59 -11.19
N ILE A 623 -12.43 -15.46 -11.92
CA ILE A 623 -11.19 -14.84 -12.41
C ILE A 623 -10.29 -14.46 -11.23
N LEU A 624 -10.88 -13.92 -10.15
CA LEU A 624 -10.13 -13.59 -8.95
C LEU A 624 -9.49 -14.83 -8.31
N VAL A 625 -10.19 -15.97 -8.27
CA VAL A 625 -9.63 -17.23 -7.75
C VAL A 625 -8.40 -17.66 -8.56
N ASN A 626 -8.45 -17.63 -9.89
CA ASN A 626 -7.33 -18.03 -10.73
C ASN A 626 -6.10 -17.13 -10.52
N ILE A 627 -6.30 -15.81 -10.43
CA ILE A 627 -5.23 -14.84 -10.11
C ILE A 627 -4.60 -15.15 -8.74
N ARG A 628 -5.41 -15.56 -7.75
CA ARG A 628 -4.93 -15.89 -6.40
C ARG A 628 -4.17 -17.21 -6.36
N ILE A 629 -4.61 -18.23 -7.11
CA ILE A 629 -3.90 -19.49 -7.29
C ILE A 629 -2.54 -19.21 -7.94
N GLN A 630 -2.53 -18.47 -9.06
CA GLN A 630 -1.29 -18.11 -9.77
C GLN A 630 -0.28 -17.44 -8.84
N SER A 631 -0.70 -16.38 -8.15
CA SER A 631 0.16 -15.61 -7.26
C SER A 631 0.74 -16.46 -6.13
N THR A 632 -0.07 -17.39 -5.58
CA THR A 632 0.36 -18.30 -4.52
C THR A 632 1.43 -19.28 -5.02
N PHE A 633 1.21 -19.92 -6.16
CA PHE A 633 2.15 -20.89 -6.71
C PHE A 633 3.42 -20.25 -7.27
N ARG A 634 3.30 -19.07 -7.90
CA ARG A 634 4.47 -18.27 -8.28
C ARG A 634 5.36 -17.96 -7.08
N SER A 635 4.75 -17.55 -5.97
CA SER A 635 5.48 -17.22 -4.74
C SER A 635 6.10 -18.47 -4.10
N LEU A 636 5.38 -19.59 -4.11
CA LEU A 636 5.87 -20.87 -3.61
C LEU A 636 7.08 -21.37 -4.42
N LEU A 637 6.94 -21.45 -5.73
CA LEU A 637 7.96 -22.03 -6.62
C LEU A 637 9.22 -21.17 -6.68
N ASN A 638 9.09 -19.84 -6.69
CA ASN A 638 10.25 -18.94 -6.71
C ASN A 638 11.03 -18.89 -5.38
N ASN A 639 10.42 -19.30 -4.26
CA ASN A 639 11.02 -19.18 -2.93
C ASN A 639 11.08 -20.51 -2.16
N SER A 640 11.10 -21.64 -2.87
CA SER A 640 11.20 -22.99 -2.28
C SER A 640 12.47 -23.73 -2.72
N SER A 641 12.81 -24.79 -2.00
CA SER A 641 13.93 -25.65 -2.38
C SER A 641 13.63 -26.43 -3.67
N PRO A 642 14.67 -26.85 -4.45
CA PRO A 642 14.48 -27.66 -5.65
C PRO A 642 13.67 -28.95 -5.41
N ALA A 643 13.79 -29.55 -4.22
CA ALA A 643 13.02 -30.74 -3.86
C ALA A 643 11.51 -30.47 -3.75
N ILE A 644 11.12 -29.30 -3.21
CA ILE A 644 9.71 -28.90 -3.12
C ILE A 644 9.17 -28.51 -4.50
N VAL A 645 9.95 -27.76 -5.29
CA VAL A 645 9.60 -27.44 -6.69
C VAL A 645 9.33 -28.71 -7.48
N GLN A 646 10.21 -29.70 -7.37
CA GLN A 646 10.05 -31.00 -8.03
C GLN A 646 8.79 -31.73 -7.57
N LEU A 647 8.53 -31.79 -6.25
CA LEU A 647 7.34 -32.44 -5.70
C LEU A 647 6.06 -31.80 -6.23
N VAL A 648 5.99 -30.47 -6.23
CA VAL A 648 4.83 -29.70 -6.73
C VAL A 648 4.62 -29.95 -8.22
N ALA A 649 5.66 -29.80 -9.02
CA ALA A 649 5.56 -29.90 -10.47
C ALA A 649 5.31 -31.34 -10.95
N GLU A 650 5.84 -32.37 -10.28
CA GLU A 650 5.52 -33.79 -10.58
C GLU A 650 4.04 -34.11 -10.35
N GLN A 651 3.46 -33.64 -9.24
CA GLN A 651 2.05 -33.89 -8.94
C GLN A 651 1.12 -33.15 -9.91
N ILE A 652 1.42 -31.89 -10.24
CA ILE A 652 0.64 -31.11 -11.22
C ILE A 652 0.74 -31.72 -12.61
N TYR A 653 1.93 -32.20 -13.02
CA TYR A 653 2.10 -32.91 -14.29
C TYR A 653 1.27 -34.20 -14.33
N HIS A 654 1.33 -35.02 -13.28
CA HIS A 654 0.53 -36.24 -13.21
C HIS A 654 -0.97 -35.93 -13.31
N PHE A 655 -1.45 -34.93 -12.57
CA PHE A 655 -2.85 -34.52 -12.62
C PHE A 655 -3.24 -34.09 -14.04
N ALA A 656 -2.56 -33.11 -14.61
CA ALA A 656 -2.85 -32.58 -15.96
C ALA A 656 -2.80 -33.65 -17.07
N LYS A 657 -1.98 -34.69 -16.92
CA LYS A 657 -1.92 -35.82 -17.85
C LYS A 657 -3.14 -36.76 -17.76
N THR A 658 -3.74 -36.88 -16.57
CA THR A 658 -4.81 -37.86 -16.29
C THR A 658 -6.22 -37.27 -16.33
N THR A 659 -6.37 -35.95 -16.19
CA THR A 659 -7.66 -35.27 -16.08
C THR A 659 -7.79 -34.18 -17.16
N PRO A 660 -8.26 -34.52 -18.37
CA PRO A 660 -8.63 -33.51 -19.35
C PRO A 660 -9.82 -32.69 -18.82
N MET A 661 -9.76 -31.36 -19.01
CA MET A 661 -10.76 -30.44 -18.47
C MET A 661 -11.69 -29.95 -19.59
N GLU A 662 -12.99 -29.87 -19.30
CA GLU A 662 -14.00 -29.35 -20.23
C GLU A 662 -14.52 -27.95 -19.83
N ASN A 663 -14.54 -27.65 -18.52
CA ASN A 663 -14.96 -26.36 -17.98
C ASN A 663 -13.85 -25.31 -18.17
N ALA A 664 -14.18 -24.13 -18.69
CA ALA A 664 -13.20 -23.11 -19.03
C ALA A 664 -12.44 -22.56 -17.82
N VAL A 665 -13.13 -22.32 -16.71
CA VAL A 665 -12.52 -21.77 -15.48
C VAL A 665 -11.57 -22.79 -14.84
N ALA A 666 -11.98 -24.06 -14.77
CA ALA A 666 -11.13 -25.12 -14.25
C ALA A 666 -9.91 -25.41 -15.15
N ALA A 667 -10.09 -25.34 -16.47
CA ALA A 667 -9.01 -25.48 -17.42
C ALA A 667 -8.00 -24.34 -17.32
N ASP A 668 -8.47 -23.09 -17.20
CA ASP A 668 -7.62 -21.93 -16.98
C ASP A 668 -6.83 -22.05 -15.66
N ALA A 669 -7.50 -22.43 -14.56
CA ALA A 669 -6.85 -22.65 -13.26
C ALA A 669 -5.71 -23.69 -13.34
N LEU A 670 -5.94 -24.80 -14.04
CA LEU A 670 -4.92 -25.84 -14.22
C LEU A 670 -3.81 -25.38 -15.18
N CYS A 671 -4.15 -24.68 -16.25
CA CYS A 671 -3.17 -24.10 -17.18
C CYS A 671 -2.24 -23.12 -16.49
N VAL A 672 -2.77 -22.26 -15.63
CA VAL A 672 -2.00 -21.35 -14.77
C VAL A 672 -1.00 -22.11 -13.90
N LEU A 673 -1.42 -23.22 -13.28
CA LEU A 673 -0.50 -24.05 -12.48
C LEU A 673 0.60 -24.70 -13.34
N VAL A 674 0.23 -25.19 -14.53
CA VAL A 674 1.19 -25.74 -15.51
C VAL A 674 2.20 -24.68 -15.90
N GLN A 675 1.75 -23.47 -16.22
CA GLN A 675 2.59 -22.32 -16.57
C GLN A 675 3.61 -21.99 -15.48
N GLU A 676 3.18 -21.88 -14.22
CA GLU A 676 4.12 -21.56 -13.14
C GLU A 676 5.13 -22.70 -12.90
N CYS A 677 4.72 -23.97 -13.07
CA CYS A 677 5.60 -25.12 -12.93
C CYS A 677 6.62 -25.23 -14.08
N THR A 678 6.19 -25.01 -15.32
CA THR A 678 7.07 -24.99 -16.48
C THR A 678 8.04 -23.81 -16.39
N TYR A 679 7.57 -22.64 -15.96
CA TYR A 679 8.45 -21.49 -15.77
C TYR A 679 9.49 -21.69 -14.66
N ALA A 680 9.13 -22.37 -13.57
CA ALA A 680 10.04 -22.64 -12.45
C ALA A 680 11.15 -23.66 -12.77
N SER A 681 10.91 -24.60 -13.69
CA SER A 681 11.90 -25.62 -14.10
C SER A 681 11.72 -26.00 -15.57
N PRO A 682 12.03 -25.08 -16.49
CA PRO A 682 11.64 -25.21 -17.90
C PRO A 682 12.37 -26.34 -18.59
N GLU A 683 13.66 -26.57 -18.30
CA GLU A 683 14.42 -27.65 -18.93
C GLU A 683 13.84 -29.05 -18.68
N ARG A 684 13.17 -29.25 -17.55
CA ARG A 684 12.62 -30.54 -17.14
C ARG A 684 11.17 -30.74 -17.58
N TYR A 685 10.31 -29.77 -17.31
CA TYR A 685 8.87 -29.96 -17.49
C TYR A 685 8.35 -29.52 -18.86
N PHE A 686 8.98 -28.54 -19.51
CA PHE A 686 8.60 -28.15 -20.87
C PHE A 686 8.58 -29.33 -21.86
N PRO A 687 9.65 -30.15 -22.00
CA PRO A 687 9.62 -31.29 -22.92
C PRO A 687 8.59 -32.35 -22.52
N LEU A 688 8.30 -32.53 -21.23
CA LEU A 688 7.31 -33.51 -20.76
C LEU A 688 5.89 -33.12 -21.17
N TYR A 689 5.53 -31.84 -21.01
CA TYR A 689 4.23 -31.34 -21.46
C TYR A 689 4.15 -31.24 -22.99
N LEU A 690 5.23 -30.80 -23.65
CA LEU A 690 5.29 -30.71 -25.11
C LEU A 690 5.04 -32.08 -25.76
N ASN A 691 5.74 -33.12 -25.31
CA ASN A 691 5.54 -34.48 -25.82
C ASN A 691 4.11 -34.96 -25.58
N HIS A 692 3.58 -34.73 -24.37
CA HIS A 692 2.20 -35.12 -24.05
C HIS A 692 1.17 -34.42 -24.94
N VAL A 693 1.31 -33.11 -25.18
CA VAL A 693 0.44 -32.35 -26.09
C VAL A 693 0.60 -32.87 -27.52
N MET A 694 1.82 -33.08 -28.00
CA MET A 694 2.08 -33.55 -29.36
C MET A 694 1.53 -34.95 -29.64
N GLU A 695 1.72 -35.89 -28.72
CA GLU A 695 1.15 -37.25 -28.81
C GLU A 695 -0.37 -37.17 -28.97
N ASN A 696 -1.05 -36.47 -28.06
CA ASN A 696 -2.50 -36.37 -28.10
C ASN A 696 -3.03 -35.54 -29.26
N LEU A 697 -2.28 -34.54 -29.75
CA LEU A 697 -2.65 -33.80 -30.95
C LEU A 697 -2.43 -34.63 -32.22
N ASN A 698 -1.41 -35.48 -32.29
CA ASN A 698 -1.16 -36.34 -33.45
C ASN A 698 -2.22 -37.42 -33.63
N ASP A 699 -2.80 -37.90 -32.53
CA ASP A 699 -3.85 -38.93 -32.55
C ASP A 699 -5.22 -38.39 -33.02
N LEU A 700 -5.35 -37.07 -33.27
CA LEU A 700 -6.60 -36.43 -33.72
C LEU A 700 -6.68 -36.31 -35.24
N SER A 701 -7.87 -36.56 -35.81
CA SER A 701 -8.16 -36.41 -37.24
C SER A 701 -8.24 -34.94 -37.69
N TRP A 702 -7.09 -34.29 -37.92
CA TRP A 702 -7.02 -32.87 -38.27
C TRP A 702 -7.77 -32.45 -39.54
N GLU A 703 -7.89 -33.32 -40.54
CA GLU A 703 -8.60 -32.98 -41.79
C GLU A 703 -10.10 -32.73 -41.56
N GLU A 704 -10.71 -33.45 -40.63
CA GLU A 704 -12.12 -33.26 -40.26
C GLU A 704 -12.30 -32.04 -39.35
N LYS A 705 -11.38 -31.86 -38.40
CA LYS A 705 -11.49 -30.83 -37.36
C LYS A 705 -11.25 -29.41 -37.87
N LYS A 706 -10.46 -29.24 -38.94
CA LYS A 706 -10.12 -27.92 -39.51
C LYS A 706 -11.34 -27.08 -39.90
N HIS A 707 -12.42 -27.72 -40.33
CA HIS A 707 -13.62 -27.06 -40.83
C HIS A 707 -14.71 -26.87 -39.75
N LEU A 708 -14.53 -27.40 -38.54
CA LEU A 708 -15.52 -27.34 -37.48
C LEU A 708 -15.53 -25.98 -36.78
N GLU A 709 -16.70 -25.34 -36.70
CA GLU A 709 -16.89 -24.11 -35.94
C GLU A 709 -16.77 -24.34 -34.42
N MET A 710 -17.10 -25.54 -33.95
CA MET A 710 -16.94 -25.98 -32.55
C MET A 710 -16.14 -27.29 -32.51
N LEU A 711 -15.08 -27.31 -31.72
CA LEU A 711 -14.25 -28.49 -31.48
C LEU A 711 -14.76 -29.26 -30.26
N ASP A 712 -14.41 -30.55 -30.18
CA ASP A 712 -14.62 -31.36 -28.98
C ASP A 712 -13.73 -30.90 -27.82
N ALA A 713 -14.20 -31.11 -26.58
CA ALA A 713 -13.55 -30.63 -25.37
C ALA A 713 -12.13 -31.16 -25.19
N ALA A 714 -11.87 -32.42 -25.58
CA ALA A 714 -10.53 -33.01 -25.52
C ALA A 714 -9.54 -32.29 -26.45
N THR A 715 -9.94 -31.99 -27.68
CA THR A 715 -9.11 -31.23 -28.64
C THR A 715 -8.86 -29.81 -28.14
N MET A 716 -9.91 -29.16 -27.63
CA MET A 716 -9.79 -27.83 -27.06
C MET A 716 -8.84 -27.82 -25.86
N TRP A 717 -8.94 -28.78 -24.94
CA TRP A 717 -8.03 -28.93 -23.80
C TRP A 717 -6.56 -28.99 -24.22
N TYR A 718 -6.21 -29.84 -25.20
CA TYR A 718 -4.82 -29.97 -25.65
C TYR A 718 -4.31 -28.75 -26.43
N ILE A 719 -5.19 -28.05 -27.17
CA ILE A 719 -4.84 -26.78 -27.79
C ILE A 719 -4.54 -25.73 -26.70
N PHE A 720 -5.43 -25.56 -25.73
CA PHE A 720 -5.24 -24.63 -24.60
C PHE A 720 -3.96 -24.93 -23.83
N LEU A 721 -3.76 -26.19 -23.44
CA LEU A 721 -2.56 -26.64 -22.73
C LEU A 721 -1.29 -26.39 -23.57
N GLY A 722 -1.34 -26.62 -24.88
CA GLY A 722 -0.24 -26.34 -25.80
C GLY A 722 0.08 -24.85 -25.93
N MET A 723 -0.93 -23.98 -25.94
CA MET A 723 -0.74 -22.52 -26.02
C MET A 723 -0.10 -21.95 -24.75
N VAL A 724 -0.35 -22.56 -23.59
CA VAL A 724 0.22 -22.15 -22.31
C VAL A 724 1.72 -22.40 -22.23
N LEU A 725 2.24 -23.39 -22.97
CA LEU A 725 3.67 -23.74 -22.96
C LEU A 725 4.56 -22.62 -23.50
N PHE A 726 4.03 -21.67 -24.27
CA PHE A 726 4.80 -20.55 -24.81
C PHE A 726 5.19 -19.51 -23.75
N SER A 727 4.60 -19.55 -22.55
CA SER A 727 4.94 -18.69 -21.43
C SER A 727 6.23 -19.12 -20.68
N VAL A 728 7.32 -19.38 -21.41
CA VAL A 728 8.63 -19.81 -20.87
C VAL A 728 9.78 -18.98 -21.44
N PRO A 729 10.99 -18.99 -20.85
CA PRO A 729 12.13 -18.29 -21.42
C PRO A 729 12.38 -18.65 -22.89
N SER A 730 12.67 -17.63 -23.72
CA SER A 730 12.80 -17.77 -25.18
C SER A 730 13.84 -18.79 -25.63
N GLU A 731 14.90 -19.00 -24.83
CA GLU A 731 15.94 -20.02 -25.08
C GLU A 731 15.35 -21.44 -25.22
N ILE A 732 14.32 -21.74 -24.43
CA ILE A 732 13.66 -23.05 -24.40
C ILE A 732 12.76 -23.22 -25.64
N ILE A 733 12.03 -22.17 -26.00
CA ILE A 733 11.19 -22.16 -27.22
C ILE A 733 12.07 -22.36 -28.46
N LEU A 734 13.23 -21.68 -28.52
CA LEU A 734 14.17 -21.82 -29.63
C LEU A 734 14.77 -23.23 -29.73
N LYS A 735 14.96 -23.92 -28.60
CA LYS A 735 15.45 -25.30 -28.57
C LYS A 735 14.46 -26.29 -29.19
N TYR A 736 13.15 -26.07 -29.01
CA TYR A 736 12.06 -26.92 -29.53
C TYR A 736 11.26 -26.23 -30.63
N ARG A 737 11.94 -25.41 -31.44
CA ARG A 737 11.29 -24.52 -32.42
C ARG A 737 10.37 -25.26 -33.40
N GLU A 738 10.74 -26.47 -33.82
CA GLU A 738 10.06 -27.18 -34.90
C GLU A 738 8.72 -27.72 -34.39
N GLU A 739 8.73 -28.30 -33.20
CA GLU A 739 7.58 -28.78 -32.47
C GLU A 739 6.64 -27.63 -32.07
N CYS A 740 7.19 -26.54 -31.53
CA CYS A 740 6.41 -25.34 -31.19
C CYS A 740 5.69 -24.74 -32.41
N VAL A 741 6.39 -24.61 -33.54
CA VAL A 741 5.80 -24.12 -34.79
C VAL A 741 4.70 -25.06 -35.28
N GLU A 742 4.88 -26.36 -35.15
CA GLU A 742 3.89 -27.36 -35.56
C GLU A 742 2.61 -27.27 -34.73
N ILE A 743 2.70 -27.22 -33.40
CA ILE A 743 1.53 -27.03 -32.51
C ILE A 743 0.77 -25.77 -32.89
N HIS A 744 1.50 -24.67 -33.10
CA HIS A 744 0.89 -23.37 -33.39
C HIS A 744 0.21 -23.34 -34.76
N LYS A 745 0.85 -23.92 -35.81
CA LYS A 745 0.26 -24.06 -37.14
C LYS A 745 -1.04 -24.84 -37.10
N ARG A 746 -1.09 -25.93 -36.33
CA ARG A 746 -2.29 -26.74 -36.16
C ARG A 746 -3.41 -25.95 -35.50
N ALA A 747 -3.11 -25.24 -34.41
CA ALA A 747 -4.10 -24.43 -33.69
C ALA A 747 -4.67 -23.27 -34.55
N ILE A 748 -3.83 -22.58 -35.33
CA ILE A 748 -4.27 -21.50 -36.24
C ILE A 748 -5.10 -22.02 -37.42
N SER A 749 -4.83 -23.24 -37.87
CA SER A 749 -5.47 -23.80 -39.07
C SER A 749 -6.95 -24.18 -38.89
N VAL A 750 -7.48 -24.11 -37.66
CA VAL A 750 -8.87 -24.47 -37.34
C VAL A 750 -9.79 -23.26 -37.49
N THR A 751 -10.99 -23.45 -38.04
CA THR A 751 -12.05 -22.42 -38.13
C THR A 751 -12.68 -22.07 -36.78
N CYS A 752 -12.47 -22.87 -35.73
CA CYS A 752 -13.01 -22.63 -34.41
C CYS A 752 -12.47 -21.34 -33.77
N ARG A 753 -13.38 -20.41 -33.44
CA ARG A 753 -13.03 -19.08 -32.91
C ARG A 753 -12.23 -19.14 -31.59
N ASN A 754 -12.55 -20.08 -30.70
CA ASN A 754 -11.88 -20.18 -29.40
C ASN A 754 -10.44 -20.71 -29.54
N ALA A 755 -10.22 -21.74 -30.36
CA ALA A 755 -8.88 -22.24 -30.68
C ALA A 755 -8.02 -21.18 -31.40
N TYR A 756 -8.65 -20.43 -32.31
CA TYR A 756 -8.00 -19.31 -32.99
C TYR A 756 -7.63 -18.17 -32.03
N LYS A 757 -8.53 -17.79 -31.12
CA LYS A 757 -8.24 -16.79 -30.07
C LYS A 757 -7.10 -17.25 -29.15
N ALA A 758 -7.13 -18.50 -28.68
CA ALA A 758 -6.09 -19.05 -27.81
C ALA A 758 -4.71 -19.05 -28.50
N SER A 759 -4.67 -19.37 -29.80
CA SER A 759 -3.44 -19.29 -30.59
C SER A 759 -2.96 -17.87 -30.86
N LEU A 760 -3.86 -16.90 -31.02
CA LEU A 760 -3.44 -15.50 -31.10
C LEU A 760 -2.82 -14.99 -29.79
N VAL A 761 -3.37 -15.37 -28.63
CA VAL A 761 -2.82 -14.97 -27.32
C VAL A 761 -1.41 -15.50 -27.14
N SER A 762 -1.16 -16.78 -27.47
CA SER A 762 0.21 -17.32 -27.38
C SER A 762 1.17 -16.66 -28.36
N PHE A 763 0.71 -16.17 -29.51
CA PHE A 763 1.53 -15.39 -30.43
C PHE A 763 1.95 -14.03 -29.85
N TYR A 764 1.07 -13.38 -29.06
CA TYR A 764 1.42 -12.17 -28.32
C TYR A 764 2.44 -12.46 -27.21
N ASP A 765 2.32 -13.58 -26.50
CA ASP A 765 3.27 -13.94 -25.43
C ASP A 765 4.69 -14.29 -25.95
N ILE A 766 4.80 -14.68 -27.22
CA ILE A 766 6.08 -14.90 -27.92
C ILE A 766 6.75 -13.57 -28.32
N HIS A 767 5.97 -12.49 -28.46
CA HIS A 767 6.39 -11.19 -29.00
C HIS A 767 6.85 -10.21 -27.93
#